data_AF-A0A6L5Z5D9-F1
#
_entry.id   AF-A0A6L5Z5D9-F1
#
_cell.length_a   1.000
_cell.length_b   1.000
_cell.length_c   1.000
_cell.angle_alpha   90.00
_cell.angle_beta   90.00
_cell.angle_gamma   90.00
#
_symmetry.space_group_name_H-M   'P 1'
#
loop_
_entity.id
_entity.type
_entity.pdbx_description
1 polymer ?
#
loop_
_entity_poly.entity_id
_entity_poly.type
_entity_poly.pdbx_seq_one_letter_code
_entity_poly.pdbx_strand_id
1 'polypeptide(L)'
;MPTRAAIYYAIAAGIGAAGASALAATGGVALFEAQTRAHLESTLESADSWLSIAVDGTTVILSGEAPDVAARRAALTRLGAVRNGLVMIDATSSGTGATAPQDATKPAPLADVALRILLNGDEITLIGEIPRPSGDDPLAPLTGRRGAAVTDMTLPAEGRVPEAWAPALALALDAAGALHRGQVSVRPGEVVIDGTVAEPGARDNALARLAAERPRGTRLLARLSAPREVIAPFPFTARLQADGTLLVEDCAAPDDAAAAAIRARAAELGTEIDCRIGLGAPSEAWPEAVLAALDTLSGLGGGSLEMADSDVRLTGPAGLAPARFADRAEALTAALPPAYALTATLPPPDRERGPADVQPPQFSAVRSEDGAVRMRGDLFADKLQEQALVLAEAHFGFDTVVDETEPRADLPAGWSARVVAGLEALGRLQHGQLEITEDEIFVTGTSASEKVEDEVRAVLAARLPDDAATRLELFVSEDLSVANSIALPGELCAEQISLMLEGDQILFPPGETGISEESLPSIDRIAEVLKKCPGARFEIEGHTDSQGRESSNMALSQTRAEAVLAALLERGVDMVFLYATGYGETRPIADNGTEEGRAQNRRIAFSLRTEQDDAADVPVSDAGDGSVMAEGAAQAPGDDTVTTRASAGPTPIVESTTAETADGDVARTALSVADETLDGSGDEADADEQAAGAGDTDPDGISDHSEFHAAAGPDATTDETPDETPDAEAETGTEADAPTDTDEAAHDTGDVGPGRPRARPEDLPAVD
;
A
#
# COMPACT_ATOMS: atom_id res chain seq x y z
N MET A 1 -57.09 -31.05 49.52
CA MET A 1 -56.72 -32.28 48.78
C MET A 1 -57.62 -32.33 47.55
N PRO A 2 -57.12 -31.96 46.36
CA PRO A 2 -56.59 -32.97 45.45
C PRO A 2 -55.42 -32.46 44.58
N THR A 3 -54.19 -32.93 44.82
CA THR A 3 -53.01 -32.47 44.04
C THR A 3 -52.21 -33.62 43.42
N ARG A 4 -51.99 -34.72 44.15
CA ARG A 4 -51.20 -35.86 43.63
C ARG A 4 -51.90 -36.63 42.50
N ALA A 5 -53.22 -36.86 42.61
CA ALA A 5 -53.96 -37.60 41.58
C ALA A 5 -53.97 -36.88 40.21
N ALA A 6 -54.15 -35.56 40.20
CA ALA A 6 -54.13 -34.76 38.97
C ALA A 6 -52.76 -34.82 38.26
N ILE A 7 -51.66 -34.80 39.01
CA ILE A 7 -50.30 -34.94 38.46
C ILE A 7 -50.12 -36.32 37.82
N TYR A 8 -50.55 -37.41 38.46
CA TYR A 8 -50.47 -38.75 37.87
C TYR A 8 -51.31 -38.88 36.58
N TYR A 9 -52.51 -38.30 36.54
CA TYR A 9 -53.32 -38.28 35.31
C TYR A 9 -52.67 -37.45 34.20
N ALA A 10 -52.08 -36.29 34.52
CA ALA A 10 -51.37 -35.47 33.53
C ALA A 10 -50.14 -36.17 32.96
N ILE A 11 -49.34 -36.85 33.80
CA ILE A 11 -48.18 -37.63 33.35
C ILE A 11 -48.63 -38.84 32.51
N ALA A 12 -49.66 -39.57 32.94
CA ALA A 12 -50.20 -40.70 32.16
C ALA A 12 -50.77 -40.26 30.79
N ALA A 13 -51.46 -39.11 30.74
CA ALA A 13 -51.94 -38.53 29.50
C ALA A 13 -50.79 -38.07 28.59
N GLY A 14 -49.74 -37.45 29.16
CA GLY A 14 -48.54 -37.06 28.41
C GLY A 14 -47.79 -38.24 27.80
N ILE A 15 -47.59 -39.31 28.57
CA ILE A 15 -46.98 -40.57 28.09
C ILE A 15 -47.87 -41.22 27.01
N GLY A 16 -49.19 -41.23 27.20
CA GLY A 16 -50.15 -41.73 26.23
C GLY A 16 -50.11 -40.94 24.91
N ALA A 17 -50.06 -39.62 24.98
CA ALA A 17 -49.94 -38.74 23.82
C ALA A 17 -48.58 -38.93 23.10
N ALA A 18 -47.47 -39.02 23.84
CA ALA A 18 -46.16 -39.29 23.26
C ALA A 18 -46.10 -40.66 22.55
N GLY A 19 -46.68 -41.70 23.16
CA GLY A 19 -46.80 -43.02 22.55
C GLY A 19 -47.67 -43.03 21.29
N ALA A 20 -48.80 -42.33 21.31
CA ALA A 20 -49.66 -42.16 20.14
C ALA A 20 -48.96 -41.40 19.00
N SER A 21 -48.23 -40.33 19.32
CA SER A 21 -47.45 -39.56 18.33
C SER A 21 -46.31 -40.38 17.73
N ALA A 22 -45.60 -41.19 18.53
CA ALA A 22 -44.56 -42.08 18.03
C ALA A 22 -45.12 -43.18 17.09
N LEU A 23 -46.28 -43.75 17.43
CA LEU A 23 -46.99 -44.70 16.56
C LEU A 23 -47.50 -44.03 15.26
N ALA A 24 -47.98 -42.78 15.34
CA ALA A 24 -48.39 -42.02 14.15
C ALA A 24 -47.20 -41.69 13.23
N ALA A 25 -46.06 -41.27 13.81
CA ALA A 25 -44.84 -40.98 13.06
C ALA A 25 -44.27 -42.23 12.37
N THR A 26 -44.10 -43.33 13.11
CA THR A 26 -43.59 -44.60 12.54
C THR A 26 -44.55 -45.20 11.52
N GLY A 27 -45.87 -45.13 11.75
CA GLY A 27 -46.88 -45.53 10.78
C GLY A 27 -46.89 -44.65 9.51
N GLY A 28 -46.66 -43.35 9.66
CA GLY A 28 -46.54 -42.41 8.55
C GLY A 28 -45.32 -42.68 7.65
N VAL A 29 -44.16 -42.94 8.25
CA VAL A 29 -42.93 -43.33 7.53
C VAL A 29 -43.14 -44.64 6.77
N ALA A 30 -43.66 -45.69 7.43
CA ALA A 30 -43.91 -46.98 6.78
C ALA A 30 -44.94 -46.88 5.63
N LEU A 31 -45.96 -46.01 5.76
CA LEU A 31 -46.93 -45.74 4.69
C LEU A 31 -46.26 -45.03 3.50
N PHE A 32 -45.43 -44.01 3.78
CA PHE A 32 -44.69 -43.26 2.76
C PHE A 32 -43.71 -44.17 1.99
N GLU A 33 -42.93 -44.99 2.68
CA GLU A 33 -42.01 -45.95 2.07
C GLU A 33 -42.74 -46.97 1.18
N ALA A 34 -43.87 -47.50 1.65
CA ALA A 34 -44.68 -48.45 0.88
C ALA A 34 -45.29 -47.81 -0.38
N GLN A 35 -45.80 -46.58 -0.28
CA GLN A 35 -46.33 -45.85 -1.44
C GLN A 35 -45.23 -45.49 -2.44
N THR A 36 -44.08 -44.99 -1.95
CA THR A 36 -42.93 -44.62 -2.77
C THR A 36 -42.37 -45.84 -3.51
N ARG A 37 -42.20 -46.99 -2.82
CA ARG A 37 -41.75 -48.24 -3.45
C ARG A 37 -42.72 -48.69 -4.55
N ALA A 38 -44.02 -48.76 -4.24
CA ALA A 38 -45.03 -49.16 -5.22
C ALA A 38 -45.11 -48.22 -6.42
N HIS A 39 -44.90 -46.91 -6.23
CA HIS A 39 -44.87 -45.95 -7.32
C HIS A 39 -43.63 -46.16 -8.21
N LEU A 40 -42.44 -46.31 -7.63
CA LEU A 40 -41.21 -46.56 -8.39
C LEU A 40 -41.26 -47.90 -9.14
N GLU A 41 -41.72 -48.97 -8.49
CA GLU A 41 -41.94 -50.28 -9.12
C GLU A 41 -42.93 -50.19 -10.30
N SER A 42 -43.95 -49.33 -10.21
CA SER A 42 -44.91 -49.11 -11.32
C SER A 42 -44.32 -48.41 -12.55
N THR A 43 -43.13 -47.80 -12.44
CA THR A 43 -42.41 -47.18 -13.56
C THR A 43 -41.43 -48.11 -14.27
N LEU A 44 -41.22 -49.32 -13.75
CA LEU A 44 -40.35 -50.33 -14.33
C LEU A 44 -41.07 -51.19 -15.37
N GLU A 45 -40.35 -51.58 -16.42
CA GLU A 45 -40.84 -52.50 -17.45
C GLU A 45 -40.41 -53.95 -17.14
N SER A 46 -40.98 -54.94 -17.85
CA SER A 46 -40.58 -56.34 -17.69
C SER A 46 -39.10 -56.62 -18.02
N ALA A 47 -38.47 -55.75 -18.82
CA ALA A 47 -37.05 -55.76 -19.12
C ALA A 47 -36.16 -55.32 -17.92
N ASP A 48 -36.74 -54.64 -16.93
CA ASP A 48 -36.06 -54.14 -15.74
C ASP A 48 -36.14 -55.13 -14.57
N SER A 49 -36.58 -56.39 -14.80
CA SER A 49 -36.74 -57.42 -13.76
C SER A 49 -35.45 -57.86 -13.04
N TRP A 50 -34.29 -57.37 -13.50
CA TRP A 50 -33.00 -57.49 -12.82
C TRP A 50 -32.80 -56.47 -11.68
N LEU A 51 -33.65 -55.43 -11.61
CA LEU A 51 -33.56 -54.30 -10.69
C LEU A 51 -34.47 -54.49 -9.48
N SER A 52 -33.93 -54.28 -8.28
CA SER A 52 -34.63 -54.32 -6.99
C SER A 52 -34.56 -52.96 -6.30
N ILE A 53 -35.69 -52.50 -5.75
CA ILE A 53 -35.83 -51.19 -5.12
C ILE A 53 -36.10 -51.34 -3.61
N ALA A 54 -35.19 -50.83 -2.79
CA ALA A 54 -35.44 -50.59 -1.37
C ALA A 54 -35.72 -49.10 -1.14
N VAL A 55 -36.52 -48.80 -0.11
CA VAL A 55 -36.88 -47.42 0.29
C VAL A 55 -36.81 -47.38 1.81
N ASP A 56 -36.12 -46.37 2.34
CA ASP A 56 -35.87 -46.07 3.75
C ASP A 56 -36.01 -44.55 3.93
N GLY A 57 -37.12 -44.12 4.53
CA GLY A 57 -37.55 -42.72 4.51
C GLY A 57 -37.58 -42.13 3.09
N THR A 58 -36.84 -41.04 2.87
CA THR A 58 -36.67 -40.37 1.56
C THR A 58 -35.52 -40.94 0.72
N THR A 59 -34.81 -41.96 1.21
CA THR A 59 -33.70 -42.61 0.51
C THR A 59 -34.19 -43.83 -0.25
N VAL A 60 -33.80 -43.94 -1.52
CA VAL A 60 -34.13 -45.06 -2.41
C VAL A 60 -32.83 -45.74 -2.79
N ILE A 61 -32.71 -47.04 -2.52
CA ILE A 61 -31.53 -47.84 -2.87
C ILE A 61 -31.89 -48.77 -4.00
N LEU A 62 -31.19 -48.62 -5.13
CA LEU A 62 -31.35 -49.41 -6.34
C LEU A 62 -30.26 -50.48 -6.38
N SER A 63 -30.62 -51.75 -6.55
CA SER A 63 -29.67 -52.88 -6.51
C SER A 63 -30.02 -53.94 -7.54
N GLY A 64 -29.03 -54.64 -8.09
CA GLY A 64 -29.21 -55.63 -9.15
C GLY A 64 -28.09 -55.62 -10.18
N GLU A 65 -28.02 -56.66 -11.01
CA GLU A 65 -27.02 -56.79 -12.08
C GLU A 65 -27.70 -56.71 -13.44
N ALA A 66 -27.47 -55.60 -14.16
CA ALA A 66 -28.04 -55.36 -15.48
C ALA A 66 -27.39 -56.27 -16.54
N PRO A 67 -28.17 -56.76 -17.53
CA PRO A 67 -27.63 -57.61 -18.60
C PRO A 67 -26.63 -56.87 -19.51
N ASP A 68 -26.78 -55.54 -19.66
CA ASP A 68 -25.84 -54.67 -20.33
C ASP A 68 -25.97 -53.20 -19.83
N VAL A 69 -25.04 -52.34 -20.28
CA VAL A 69 -24.97 -50.92 -19.89
C VAL A 69 -26.13 -50.09 -20.45
N ALA A 70 -26.72 -50.48 -21.59
CA ALA A 70 -27.85 -49.76 -22.18
C ALA A 70 -29.14 -50.02 -21.41
N ALA A 71 -29.39 -51.27 -21.00
CA ALA A 71 -30.49 -51.64 -20.09
C ALA A 71 -30.40 -50.90 -18.75
N ARG A 72 -29.20 -50.86 -18.13
CA ARG A 72 -28.94 -50.10 -16.90
C ARG A 72 -29.28 -48.62 -17.06
N ARG A 73 -28.81 -47.99 -18.14
CA ARG A 73 -29.07 -46.57 -18.43
C ARG A 73 -30.56 -46.30 -18.67
N ALA A 74 -31.26 -47.17 -19.40
CA ALA A 74 -32.69 -47.02 -19.67
C ALA A 74 -33.54 -47.05 -18.38
N ALA A 75 -33.29 -48.03 -17.50
CA ALA A 75 -33.98 -48.15 -16.22
C ALA A 75 -33.76 -46.92 -15.32
N LEU A 76 -32.50 -46.48 -15.15
CA LEU A 76 -32.17 -45.30 -14.36
C LEU A 76 -32.75 -44.00 -14.95
N THR A 77 -32.85 -43.89 -16.29
CA THR A 77 -33.48 -42.73 -16.92
C THR A 77 -34.99 -42.67 -16.61
N ARG A 78 -35.69 -43.81 -16.60
CA ARG A 78 -37.11 -43.88 -16.22
C ARG A 78 -37.33 -43.47 -14.76
N LEU A 79 -36.55 -44.01 -13.83
CA LEU A 79 -36.63 -43.67 -12.41
C LEU A 79 -36.23 -42.20 -12.13
N GLY A 80 -35.31 -41.64 -12.92
CA GLY A 80 -34.88 -40.25 -12.83
C GLY A 80 -35.99 -39.21 -13.02
N ALA A 81 -37.09 -39.58 -13.70
CA ALA A 81 -38.26 -38.70 -13.87
C ALA A 81 -39.09 -38.51 -12.58
N VAL A 82 -38.87 -39.34 -11.55
CA VAL A 82 -39.65 -39.37 -10.29
C VAL A 82 -38.89 -38.66 -9.13
N ARG A 83 -37.76 -38.00 -9.41
CA ARG A 83 -36.74 -37.58 -8.42
C ARG A 83 -37.14 -36.46 -7.43
N ASN A 84 -38.35 -35.90 -7.50
CA ASN A 84 -38.72 -34.73 -6.68
C ASN A 84 -38.77 -35.07 -5.18
N GLY A 85 -37.73 -34.67 -4.44
CA GLY A 85 -37.62 -34.85 -2.99
C GLY A 85 -37.02 -36.18 -2.51
N LEU A 86 -36.54 -37.04 -3.43
CA LEU A 86 -35.97 -38.35 -3.10
C LEU A 86 -34.46 -38.40 -3.36
N VAL A 87 -33.71 -39.02 -2.44
CA VAL A 87 -32.28 -39.29 -2.57
C VAL A 87 -32.10 -40.69 -3.13
N MET A 88 -31.63 -40.82 -4.39
CA MET A 88 -31.41 -42.12 -5.02
C MET A 88 -29.94 -42.54 -4.92
N ILE A 89 -29.71 -43.74 -4.36
CA ILE A 89 -28.42 -44.40 -4.27
C ILE A 89 -28.41 -45.57 -5.26
N ASP A 90 -27.54 -45.48 -6.27
CA ASP A 90 -27.39 -46.50 -7.31
C ASP A 90 -26.28 -47.49 -6.93
N ALA A 91 -26.66 -48.68 -6.47
CA ALA A 91 -25.79 -49.82 -6.20
C ALA A 91 -25.94 -50.93 -7.26
N THR A 92 -26.37 -50.59 -8.47
CA THR A 92 -26.54 -51.56 -9.56
C THR A 92 -25.23 -51.79 -10.33
N SER A 93 -24.95 -53.04 -10.70
CA SER A 93 -23.84 -53.39 -11.60
C SER A 93 -24.36 -53.66 -13.02
N SER A 94 -23.46 -53.85 -13.99
CA SER A 94 -23.82 -54.34 -15.33
C SER A 94 -22.82 -55.41 -15.79
N GLY A 95 -23.32 -56.56 -16.21
CA GLY A 95 -22.51 -57.62 -16.81
C GLY A 95 -21.84 -57.16 -18.10
N THR A 96 -20.57 -57.50 -18.30
CA THR A 96 -19.77 -57.08 -19.46
C THR A 96 -20.08 -57.90 -20.72
N GLY A 97 -21.28 -57.67 -21.26
CA GLY A 97 -21.85 -58.42 -22.40
C GLY A 97 -21.70 -57.78 -23.79
N ALA A 98 -20.61 -57.07 -24.10
CA ALA A 98 -20.35 -56.60 -25.47
C ALA A 98 -18.86 -56.51 -25.82
N THR A 99 -18.52 -57.01 -27.02
CA THR A 99 -17.19 -57.15 -27.63
C THR A 99 -16.23 -55.97 -27.46
N ALA A 100 -15.03 -56.24 -26.93
CA ALA A 100 -13.94 -55.28 -26.84
C ALA A 100 -13.29 -54.99 -28.21
N PRO A 101 -13.01 -53.72 -28.56
CA PRO A 101 -11.99 -53.36 -29.53
C PRO A 101 -10.59 -53.65 -28.97
N GLN A 102 -9.70 -54.22 -29.77
CA GLN A 102 -8.31 -54.46 -29.36
C GLN A 102 -7.47 -53.19 -29.47
N ASP A 103 -7.55 -52.30 -28.47
CA ASP A 103 -6.51 -51.30 -28.19
C ASP A 103 -6.51 -50.83 -26.72
N ALA A 104 -6.40 -51.80 -25.79
CA ALA A 104 -6.62 -51.60 -24.36
C ALA A 104 -5.33 -51.40 -23.53
N THR A 105 -4.46 -50.48 -23.94
CA THR A 105 -3.20 -50.15 -23.22
C THR A 105 -3.15 -48.74 -22.61
N LYS A 106 -4.19 -47.91 -22.78
CA LYS A 106 -4.22 -46.56 -22.19
C LYS A 106 -5.58 -46.26 -21.54
N PRO A 107 -5.67 -46.03 -20.21
CA PRO A 107 -6.95 -45.78 -19.52
C PRO A 107 -7.68 -44.56 -20.09
N ALA A 108 -9.01 -44.54 -20.00
CA ALA A 108 -9.84 -43.47 -20.53
C ALA A 108 -9.50 -42.11 -19.88
N PRO A 109 -9.64 -40.98 -20.60
CA PRO A 109 -9.49 -39.65 -20.02
C PRO A 109 -10.60 -39.39 -19.00
N LEU A 110 -10.22 -38.73 -17.89
CA LEU A 110 -11.16 -38.27 -16.87
C LEU A 110 -12.04 -37.15 -17.45
N ALA A 111 -13.34 -37.41 -17.58
CA ALA A 111 -14.30 -36.48 -18.17
C ALA A 111 -14.89 -35.49 -17.15
N ASP A 112 -15.08 -35.94 -15.90
CA ASP A 112 -15.87 -35.23 -14.88
C ASP A 112 -15.03 -34.63 -13.74
N VAL A 113 -13.69 -34.68 -13.85
CA VAL A 113 -12.76 -34.07 -12.88
C VAL A 113 -13.06 -32.58 -12.75
N ALA A 114 -13.34 -32.16 -11.52
CA ALA A 114 -13.67 -30.81 -11.16
C ALA A 114 -13.35 -30.59 -9.68
N LEU A 115 -12.75 -29.46 -9.35
CA LEU A 115 -12.52 -29.03 -7.97
C LEU A 115 -13.20 -27.68 -7.74
N ARG A 116 -13.83 -27.53 -6.58
CA ARG A 116 -14.34 -26.28 -6.05
C ARG A 116 -13.61 -25.97 -4.76
N ILE A 117 -13.08 -24.75 -4.68
CA ILE A 117 -12.45 -24.18 -3.50
C ILE A 117 -13.40 -23.10 -3.01
N LEU A 118 -13.96 -23.26 -1.81
CA LEU A 118 -14.75 -22.23 -1.12
C LEU A 118 -13.84 -21.54 -0.11
N LEU A 119 -13.85 -20.22 -0.09
CA LEU A 119 -13.08 -19.39 0.84
C LEU A 119 -14.01 -18.51 1.67
N ASN A 120 -13.80 -18.48 2.98
CA ASN A 120 -14.54 -17.64 3.93
C ASN A 120 -13.60 -17.10 5.01
N GLY A 121 -12.84 -16.05 4.68
CA GLY A 121 -11.75 -15.56 5.51
C GLY A 121 -10.64 -16.60 5.56
N ASP A 122 -10.43 -17.17 6.76
CA ASP A 122 -9.44 -18.23 6.99
C ASP A 122 -10.03 -19.64 6.83
N GLU A 123 -11.36 -19.79 6.64
CA GLU A 123 -11.95 -21.10 6.36
C GLU A 123 -11.86 -21.45 4.86
N ILE A 124 -11.31 -22.61 4.54
CA ILE A 124 -11.21 -23.14 3.17
C ILE A 124 -11.92 -24.48 3.10
N THR A 125 -12.86 -24.67 2.16
CA THR A 125 -13.49 -25.97 1.90
C THR A 125 -13.21 -26.45 0.48
N LEU A 126 -12.68 -27.67 0.36
CA LEU A 126 -12.29 -28.30 -0.90
C LEU A 126 -13.32 -29.37 -1.25
N ILE A 127 -13.98 -29.26 -2.41
CA ILE A 127 -15.06 -30.17 -2.82
C ILE A 127 -14.87 -30.57 -4.28
N GLY A 128 -14.79 -31.87 -4.58
CA GLY A 128 -14.78 -32.34 -5.96
C GLY A 128 -14.05 -33.65 -6.20
N GLU A 129 -13.93 -34.04 -7.47
CA GLU A 129 -13.18 -35.20 -7.91
C GLU A 129 -11.82 -34.76 -8.48
N ILE A 130 -10.74 -35.13 -7.81
CA ILE A 130 -9.37 -34.78 -8.19
C ILE A 130 -8.57 -36.03 -8.58
N PRO A 131 -7.71 -35.98 -9.61
CA PRO A 131 -6.84 -37.11 -9.93
C PRO A 131 -5.93 -37.46 -8.76
N ARG A 132 -5.65 -38.75 -8.55
CA ARG A 132 -4.68 -39.18 -7.52
C ARG A 132 -3.33 -38.50 -7.75
N PRO A 133 -2.75 -37.80 -6.75
CA PRO A 133 -1.44 -37.19 -6.89
C PRO A 133 -0.38 -38.28 -7.09
N SER A 134 0.54 -38.02 -8.02
CA SER A 134 1.69 -38.86 -8.34
C SER A 134 2.99 -38.09 -8.09
N GLY A 135 3.13 -37.62 -6.85
CA GLY A 135 4.19 -36.71 -6.40
C GLY A 135 3.73 -35.95 -5.17
N ASP A 136 4.20 -34.71 -5.03
CA ASP A 136 3.75 -33.77 -4.00
C ASP A 136 2.25 -33.46 -4.13
N ASP A 137 1.61 -33.10 -3.00
CA ASP A 137 0.20 -32.73 -2.98
C ASP A 137 -0.03 -31.44 -3.78
N PRO A 138 -0.81 -31.45 -4.88
CA PRO A 138 -1.07 -30.25 -5.66
C PRO A 138 -1.91 -29.22 -4.88
N LEU A 139 -2.53 -29.59 -3.77
CA LEU A 139 -3.30 -28.69 -2.89
C LEU A 139 -2.46 -28.14 -1.72
N ALA A 140 -1.17 -28.50 -1.64
CA ALA A 140 -0.21 -27.99 -0.65
C ALA A 140 -0.19 -26.45 -0.51
N PRO A 141 -0.34 -25.64 -1.58
CA PRO A 141 -0.40 -24.17 -1.44
C PRO A 141 -1.59 -23.66 -0.62
N LEU A 142 -2.69 -24.43 -0.54
CA LEU A 142 -3.87 -24.09 0.28
C LEU A 142 -3.76 -24.69 1.69
N THR A 143 -3.30 -25.94 1.81
CA THR A 143 -3.17 -26.63 3.11
C THR A 143 -1.99 -26.11 3.94
N GLY A 144 -1.00 -25.47 3.32
CA GLY A 144 0.13 -24.80 3.98
C GLY A 144 -0.13 -23.34 4.40
N ARG A 145 -1.31 -22.77 4.11
CA ARG A 145 -1.63 -21.36 4.43
C ARG A 145 -1.79 -21.19 5.95
N ARG A 146 -0.82 -20.54 6.61
CA ARG A 146 -0.83 -20.26 8.07
C ARG A 146 -2.18 -19.61 8.47
N GLY A 147 -2.78 -20.14 9.54
CA GLY A 147 -4.06 -19.67 10.07
C GLY A 147 -5.30 -20.28 9.41
N ALA A 148 -5.19 -20.88 8.22
CA ALA A 148 -6.36 -21.36 7.49
C ALA A 148 -6.90 -22.70 8.01
N ALA A 149 -8.21 -22.76 8.27
CA ALA A 149 -8.92 -23.98 8.63
C ALA A 149 -9.41 -24.69 7.36
N VAL A 150 -8.67 -25.72 6.91
CA VAL A 150 -8.97 -26.43 5.66
C VAL A 150 -9.84 -27.68 5.92
N THR A 151 -11.02 -27.71 5.31
CA THR A 151 -11.92 -28.86 5.26
C THR A 151 -11.84 -29.53 3.89
N ASP A 152 -11.25 -30.72 3.83
CA ASP A 152 -11.13 -31.50 2.59
C ASP A 152 -12.28 -32.52 2.46
N MET A 153 -13.08 -32.35 1.41
CA MET A 153 -14.15 -33.25 0.97
C MET A 153 -13.92 -33.74 -0.47
N THR A 154 -12.66 -33.78 -0.92
CA THR A 154 -12.31 -34.28 -2.26
C THR A 154 -12.32 -35.80 -2.35
N LEU A 155 -12.57 -36.32 -3.55
CA LEU A 155 -12.59 -37.75 -3.86
C LEU A 155 -11.54 -38.06 -4.95
N PRO A 156 -10.84 -39.20 -4.85
CA PRO A 156 -9.81 -39.59 -5.81
C PRO A 156 -10.42 -40.13 -7.11
N ALA A 157 -10.19 -39.42 -8.21
CA ALA A 157 -10.61 -39.81 -9.55
C ALA A 157 -9.62 -40.80 -10.21
N GLU A 158 -10.15 -41.88 -10.80
CA GLU A 158 -9.35 -42.89 -11.50
C GLU A 158 -9.44 -42.74 -13.03
N GLY A 159 -8.30 -42.50 -13.68
CA GLY A 159 -8.23 -42.42 -15.14
C GLY A 159 -7.00 -41.67 -15.63
N ARG A 160 -6.99 -41.34 -16.92
CA ARG A 160 -5.92 -40.52 -17.52
C ARG A 160 -6.25 -39.04 -17.32
N VAL A 161 -5.35 -38.30 -16.68
CA VAL A 161 -5.49 -36.86 -16.46
C VAL A 161 -5.49 -36.10 -17.79
N PRO A 162 -6.45 -35.19 -18.05
CA PRO A 162 -6.42 -34.30 -19.22
C PRO A 162 -5.24 -33.32 -19.14
N GLU A 163 -4.57 -33.06 -20.25
CA GLU A 163 -3.40 -32.15 -20.31
C GLU A 163 -3.74 -30.72 -19.84
N ALA A 164 -4.99 -30.27 -20.05
CA ALA A 164 -5.49 -28.98 -19.62
C ALA A 164 -5.86 -28.89 -18.12
N TRP A 165 -5.71 -29.97 -17.33
CA TRP A 165 -6.02 -29.96 -15.90
C TRP A 165 -4.97 -29.22 -15.07
N ALA A 166 -3.69 -29.61 -15.16
CA ALA A 166 -2.64 -29.04 -14.31
C ALA A 166 -2.46 -27.52 -14.48
N PRO A 167 -2.47 -26.94 -15.70
CA PRO A 167 -2.40 -25.49 -15.87
C PRO A 167 -3.64 -24.75 -15.33
N ALA A 168 -4.83 -25.34 -15.48
CA ALA A 168 -6.06 -24.75 -14.94
C ALA A 168 -6.09 -24.81 -13.40
N LEU A 169 -5.58 -25.90 -12.81
CA LEU A 169 -5.44 -26.04 -11.35
C LEU A 169 -4.44 -25.02 -10.79
N ALA A 170 -3.29 -24.81 -11.43
CA ALA A 170 -2.32 -23.80 -11.00
C ALA A 170 -2.94 -22.39 -10.94
N LEU A 171 -3.64 -21.98 -12.01
CA LEU A 171 -4.36 -20.69 -12.06
C LEU A 171 -5.46 -20.60 -10.98
N ALA A 172 -6.15 -21.70 -10.70
CA ALA A 172 -7.19 -21.75 -9.66
C ALA A 172 -6.62 -21.64 -8.23
N LEU A 173 -5.43 -22.19 -7.98
CA LEU A 173 -4.73 -22.08 -6.70
C LEU A 173 -4.20 -20.66 -6.46
N ASP A 174 -3.63 -20.03 -7.49
CA ASP A 174 -3.23 -18.62 -7.42
C ASP A 174 -4.42 -17.68 -7.17
N ALA A 175 -5.54 -17.90 -7.89
CA ALA A 175 -6.78 -17.18 -7.67
C ALA A 175 -7.31 -17.33 -6.24
N ALA A 176 -7.27 -18.55 -5.69
CA ALA A 176 -7.66 -18.82 -4.31
C ALA A 176 -6.72 -18.15 -3.29
N GLY A 177 -5.45 -17.94 -3.64
CA GLY A 177 -4.50 -17.18 -2.82
C GLY A 177 -4.92 -15.72 -2.60
N ALA A 178 -5.41 -15.06 -3.66
CA ALA A 178 -5.78 -13.63 -3.65
C ALA A 178 -7.16 -13.33 -3.05
N LEU A 179 -8.04 -14.33 -2.91
CA LEU A 179 -9.39 -14.14 -2.36
C LEU A 179 -9.40 -14.11 -0.83
N HIS A 180 -10.21 -13.19 -0.28
CA HIS A 180 -10.61 -13.20 1.13
C HIS A 180 -11.88 -14.02 1.35
N ARG A 181 -12.86 -13.92 0.45
CA ARG A 181 -14.08 -14.74 0.44
C ARG A 181 -14.49 -15.04 -0.99
N GLY A 182 -15.14 -16.19 -1.22
CA GLY A 182 -15.70 -16.52 -2.52
C GLY A 182 -15.59 -17.99 -2.89
N GLN A 183 -15.65 -18.26 -4.18
CA GLN A 183 -15.55 -19.58 -4.78
C GLN A 183 -14.63 -19.54 -6.01
N VAL A 184 -13.66 -20.44 -6.03
CA VAL A 184 -12.94 -20.82 -7.25
C VAL A 184 -13.45 -22.19 -7.70
N SER A 185 -13.67 -22.37 -9.00
CA SER A 185 -14.09 -23.64 -9.60
C SER A 185 -13.22 -23.93 -10.81
N VAL A 186 -12.62 -25.12 -10.85
CA VAL A 186 -11.72 -25.55 -11.91
C VAL A 186 -12.19 -26.85 -12.54
N ARG A 187 -12.07 -26.90 -13.87
CA ARG A 187 -12.26 -28.06 -14.75
C ARG A 187 -11.12 -28.08 -15.78
N PRO A 188 -10.89 -29.21 -16.49
CA PRO A 188 -9.96 -29.24 -17.61
C PRO A 188 -10.21 -28.11 -18.62
N GLY A 189 -9.29 -27.14 -18.70
CA GLY A 189 -9.39 -25.98 -19.59
C GLY A 189 -10.40 -24.90 -19.17
N GLU A 190 -10.90 -24.89 -17.94
CA GLU A 190 -11.82 -23.85 -17.45
C GLU A 190 -11.58 -23.50 -15.98
N VAL A 191 -11.53 -22.20 -15.69
CA VAL A 191 -11.46 -21.63 -14.33
C VAL A 191 -12.53 -20.55 -14.19
N VAL A 192 -13.36 -20.67 -13.15
CA VAL A 192 -14.39 -19.70 -12.78
C VAL A 192 -14.11 -19.21 -11.37
N ILE A 193 -14.07 -17.89 -11.19
CA ILE A 193 -13.71 -17.19 -9.95
C ILE A 193 -14.84 -16.21 -9.63
N ASP A 194 -15.34 -16.25 -8.41
CA ASP A 194 -16.34 -15.33 -7.89
C ASP A 194 -16.00 -14.99 -6.43
N GLY A 195 -15.73 -13.73 -6.09
CA GLY A 195 -15.35 -13.39 -4.72
C GLY A 195 -14.86 -11.97 -4.46
N THR A 196 -14.52 -11.73 -3.19
CA THR A 196 -13.96 -10.48 -2.67
C THR A 196 -12.47 -10.64 -2.36
N VAL A 197 -11.63 -9.70 -2.80
CA VAL A 197 -10.25 -9.56 -2.29
C VAL A 197 -10.25 -8.88 -0.91
N ALA A 198 -9.16 -9.00 -0.15
CA ALA A 198 -9.07 -8.46 1.21
C ALA A 198 -8.87 -6.93 1.24
N GLU A 199 -8.08 -6.41 0.31
CA GLU A 199 -7.52 -5.06 0.35
C GLU A 199 -8.19 -4.14 -0.69
N PRO A 200 -8.40 -2.84 -0.38
CA PRO A 200 -8.80 -1.85 -1.36
C PRO A 200 -7.83 -1.80 -2.56
N GLY A 201 -8.34 -1.52 -3.76
CA GLY A 201 -7.53 -1.44 -4.99
C GLY A 201 -6.96 -2.78 -5.52
N ALA A 202 -6.80 -3.81 -4.67
CA ALA A 202 -6.19 -5.09 -5.06
C ALA A 202 -6.97 -5.88 -6.14
N ARG A 203 -8.23 -5.51 -6.41
CA ARG A 203 -9.06 -6.11 -7.47
C ARG A 203 -8.39 -6.08 -8.84
N ASP A 204 -7.88 -4.93 -9.25
CA ASP A 204 -7.45 -4.73 -10.63
C ASP A 204 -6.07 -5.35 -10.87
N ASN A 205 -5.20 -5.30 -9.86
CA ASN A 205 -3.95 -6.07 -9.81
C ASN A 205 -4.22 -7.58 -9.89
N ALA A 206 -5.21 -8.10 -9.14
CA ALA A 206 -5.59 -9.51 -9.21
C ALA A 206 -6.15 -9.89 -10.59
N LEU A 207 -7.03 -9.08 -11.19
CA LEU A 207 -7.56 -9.31 -12.54
C LEU A 207 -6.46 -9.26 -13.62
N ALA A 208 -5.54 -8.29 -13.54
CA ALA A 208 -4.42 -8.16 -14.48
C ALA A 208 -3.48 -9.37 -14.41
N ARG A 209 -3.11 -9.80 -13.20
CA ARG A 209 -2.28 -10.99 -12.97
C ARG A 209 -2.95 -12.26 -13.51
N LEU A 210 -4.21 -12.50 -13.15
CA LEU A 210 -4.98 -13.65 -13.63
C LEU A 210 -5.17 -13.66 -15.17
N ALA A 211 -5.25 -12.49 -15.79
CA ALA A 211 -5.32 -12.37 -17.25
C ALA A 211 -3.96 -12.66 -17.93
N ALA A 212 -2.86 -12.23 -17.32
CA ALA A 212 -1.50 -12.45 -17.82
C ALA A 212 -1.05 -13.91 -17.67
N GLU A 213 -1.34 -14.54 -16.53
CA GLU A 213 -0.96 -15.93 -16.23
C GLU A 213 -1.88 -16.98 -16.88
N ARG A 214 -2.98 -16.56 -17.50
CA ARG A 214 -3.99 -17.46 -18.10
C ARG A 214 -3.38 -18.43 -19.13
N PRO A 215 -3.40 -19.75 -18.88
CA PRO A 215 -2.84 -20.72 -19.82
C PRO A 215 -3.57 -20.73 -21.17
N ARG A 216 -2.83 -21.04 -22.25
CA ARG A 216 -3.40 -21.17 -23.60
C ARG A 216 -4.44 -22.28 -23.64
N GLY A 217 -5.64 -21.93 -24.13
CA GLY A 217 -6.78 -22.84 -24.18
C GLY A 217 -7.65 -22.86 -22.92
N THR A 218 -7.27 -22.16 -21.85
CA THR A 218 -8.09 -22.04 -20.64
C THR A 218 -9.12 -20.91 -20.78
N ARG A 219 -10.40 -21.26 -20.56
CA ARG A 219 -11.50 -20.32 -20.38
C ARG A 219 -11.48 -19.78 -18.96
N LEU A 220 -11.24 -18.48 -18.80
CA LEU A 220 -11.26 -17.80 -17.51
C LEU A 220 -12.53 -16.93 -17.43
N LEU A 221 -13.29 -17.07 -16.35
CA LEU A 221 -14.37 -16.16 -15.97
C LEU A 221 -14.09 -15.67 -14.55
N ALA A 222 -13.85 -14.37 -14.36
CA ALA A 222 -13.54 -13.81 -13.05
C ALA A 222 -14.51 -12.67 -12.70
N ARG A 223 -15.17 -12.78 -11.55
CA ARG A 223 -15.99 -11.74 -10.93
C ARG A 223 -15.37 -11.40 -9.57
N LEU A 224 -14.61 -10.31 -9.53
CA LEU A 224 -13.92 -9.84 -8.34
C LEU A 224 -14.47 -8.48 -7.89
N SER A 225 -14.60 -8.31 -6.58
CA SER A 225 -14.87 -7.04 -5.90
C SER A 225 -13.86 -6.80 -4.77
N ALA A 226 -13.69 -5.55 -4.37
CA ALA A 226 -12.84 -5.13 -3.25
C ALA A 226 -13.64 -4.22 -2.30
N PRO A 227 -13.24 -4.12 -1.01
CA PRO A 227 -13.64 -3.00 -0.17
C PRO A 227 -13.24 -1.67 -0.84
N ARG A 228 -14.06 -0.63 -0.71
CA ARG A 228 -13.69 0.71 -1.18
C ARG A 228 -12.62 1.30 -0.24
N GLU A 229 -11.62 1.94 -0.82
CA GLU A 229 -10.61 2.72 -0.09
C GLU A 229 -11.28 3.89 0.65
N VAL A 230 -10.68 4.36 1.75
CA VAL A 230 -11.10 5.61 2.40
C VAL A 230 -10.01 6.65 2.16
N ILE A 231 -10.36 7.71 1.45
CA ILE A 231 -9.47 8.82 1.06
C ILE A 231 -9.76 9.98 2.01
N ALA A 232 -8.75 10.44 2.76
CA ALA A 232 -8.86 11.57 3.69
C ALA A 232 -7.50 12.32 3.79
N PRO A 233 -7.46 13.66 3.59
CA PRO A 233 -8.54 14.49 3.06
C PRO A 233 -8.92 14.05 1.65
N PHE A 234 -10.13 14.37 1.19
CA PHE A 234 -10.64 14.04 -0.14
C PHE A 234 -10.21 15.14 -1.14
N PRO A 235 -9.23 14.93 -2.03
CA PRO A 235 -8.56 16.03 -2.73
C PRO A 235 -9.00 16.17 -4.20
N PHE A 236 -8.97 17.41 -4.68
CA PHE A 236 -8.91 17.73 -6.10
C PHE A 236 -8.05 18.98 -6.31
N THR A 237 -6.93 18.85 -7.04
CA THR A 237 -5.96 19.93 -7.24
C THR A 237 -5.69 20.13 -8.72
N ALA A 238 -5.86 21.35 -9.22
CA ALA A 238 -5.67 21.69 -10.62
C ALA A 238 -5.06 23.09 -10.82
N ARG A 239 -4.22 23.24 -11.86
CA ARG A 239 -3.58 24.50 -12.25
C ARG A 239 -3.78 24.73 -13.74
N LEU A 240 -4.27 25.92 -14.12
CA LEU A 240 -4.43 26.31 -15.51
C LEU A 240 -3.30 27.27 -15.90
N GLN A 241 -2.47 26.83 -16.84
CA GLN A 241 -1.32 27.58 -17.34
C GLN A 241 -1.75 28.68 -18.34
N ALA A 242 -0.87 29.67 -18.55
CA ALA A 242 -1.15 30.83 -19.40
C ALA A 242 -1.23 30.53 -20.91
N ASP A 243 -0.75 29.35 -21.33
CA ASP A 243 -0.92 28.80 -22.69
C ASP A 243 -2.28 28.10 -22.88
N GLY A 244 -3.06 27.93 -21.80
CA GLY A 244 -4.34 27.22 -21.78
C GLY A 244 -4.25 25.76 -21.32
N THR A 245 -3.06 25.25 -21.00
CA THR A 245 -2.87 23.86 -20.56
C THR A 245 -3.39 23.66 -19.13
N LEU A 246 -4.32 22.74 -18.93
CA LEU A 246 -4.78 22.32 -17.61
C LEU A 246 -3.87 21.20 -17.07
N LEU A 247 -3.25 21.41 -15.92
CA LEU A 247 -2.59 20.36 -15.14
C LEU A 247 -3.50 19.96 -13.98
N VAL A 248 -3.73 18.66 -13.77
CA VAL A 248 -4.40 18.14 -12.57
C VAL A 248 -3.37 17.33 -11.80
N GLU A 249 -3.16 17.70 -10.54
CA GLU A 249 -2.15 17.09 -9.65
C GLU A 249 -2.78 16.00 -8.78
N ASP A 250 -3.99 16.24 -8.28
CA ASP A 250 -4.79 15.29 -7.51
C ASP A 250 -6.21 15.19 -8.05
N CYS A 251 -6.76 13.98 -8.11
CA CYS A 251 -8.19 13.75 -8.33
C CYS A 251 -8.69 12.54 -7.52
N ALA A 252 -9.71 12.76 -6.70
CA ALA A 252 -10.53 11.70 -6.10
C ALA A 252 -12.01 11.80 -6.50
N ALA A 253 -12.69 10.66 -6.52
CA ALA A 253 -14.10 10.53 -6.86
C ALA A 253 -14.82 9.49 -5.99
N PRO A 254 -16.08 9.71 -5.57
CA PRO A 254 -16.83 8.77 -4.74
C PRO A 254 -17.20 7.45 -5.46
N ASP A 255 -17.28 7.47 -6.79
CA ASP A 255 -17.64 6.36 -7.65
C ASP A 255 -17.20 6.59 -9.11
N ASP A 256 -17.39 5.56 -9.96
CA ASP A 256 -17.06 5.57 -11.39
C ASP A 256 -17.81 6.66 -12.18
N ALA A 257 -19.03 7.04 -11.79
CA ALA A 257 -19.84 8.01 -12.51
C ALA A 257 -19.33 9.43 -12.27
N ALA A 258 -19.00 9.76 -11.01
CA ALA A 258 -18.31 11.00 -10.66
C ALA A 258 -16.93 11.09 -11.34
N ALA A 259 -16.14 10.01 -11.32
CA ALA A 259 -14.85 9.95 -12.00
C ALA A 259 -14.98 10.17 -13.53
N ALA A 260 -15.98 9.57 -14.16
CA ALA A 260 -16.26 9.77 -15.59
C ALA A 260 -16.67 11.21 -15.91
N ALA A 261 -17.48 11.86 -15.08
CA ALA A 261 -17.90 13.25 -15.28
C ALA A 261 -16.71 14.23 -15.18
N ILE A 262 -15.87 14.09 -14.14
CA ILE A 262 -14.69 14.93 -13.95
C ILE A 262 -13.67 14.71 -15.08
N ARG A 263 -13.40 13.46 -15.48
CA ARG A 263 -12.54 13.13 -16.63
C ARG A 263 -13.05 13.73 -17.94
N ALA A 264 -14.35 13.65 -18.21
CA ALA A 264 -14.94 14.23 -19.42
C ALA A 264 -14.71 15.75 -19.49
N ARG A 265 -14.87 16.46 -18.36
CA ARG A 265 -14.64 17.91 -18.31
C ARG A 265 -13.16 18.28 -18.44
N ALA A 266 -12.25 17.52 -17.85
CA ALA A 266 -10.81 17.71 -18.03
C ALA A 266 -10.39 17.49 -19.50
N ALA A 267 -10.96 16.47 -20.17
CA ALA A 267 -10.70 16.18 -21.58
C ALA A 267 -11.21 17.31 -22.52
N GLU A 268 -12.35 17.94 -22.21
CA GLU A 268 -12.80 19.16 -22.92
C GLU A 268 -11.84 20.35 -22.76
N LEU A 269 -11.08 20.39 -21.66
CA LEU A 269 -10.04 21.38 -21.38
C LEU A 269 -8.65 20.94 -21.91
N GLY A 270 -8.57 19.82 -22.62
CA GLY A 270 -7.37 19.33 -23.30
C GLY A 270 -6.52 18.33 -22.52
N THR A 271 -6.98 17.86 -21.36
CA THR A 271 -6.17 17.03 -20.45
C THR A 271 -6.86 15.71 -20.11
N GLU A 272 -6.21 14.59 -20.44
CA GLU A 272 -6.61 13.28 -19.93
C GLU A 272 -6.09 13.09 -18.50
N ILE A 273 -6.96 12.66 -17.59
CA ILE A 273 -6.66 12.42 -16.17
C ILE A 273 -7.25 11.08 -15.75
N ASP A 274 -6.78 10.56 -14.61
CA ASP A 274 -7.49 9.50 -13.89
C ASP A 274 -7.72 9.89 -12.44
N CYS A 275 -8.78 9.36 -11.83
CA CYS A 275 -9.26 9.77 -10.52
C CYS A 275 -9.37 8.56 -9.59
N ARG A 276 -8.77 8.65 -8.40
CA ARG A 276 -8.84 7.56 -7.40
C ARG A 276 -10.27 7.44 -6.87
N ILE A 277 -10.83 6.23 -6.93
CA ILE A 277 -12.21 5.97 -6.50
C ILE A 277 -12.21 5.47 -5.05
N GLY A 278 -12.84 6.24 -4.15
CA GLY A 278 -12.86 5.92 -2.71
C GLY A 278 -13.99 6.60 -1.95
N LEU A 279 -14.24 6.10 -0.74
CA LEU A 279 -15.06 6.74 0.27
C LEU A 279 -14.31 7.94 0.88
N GLY A 280 -15.04 8.86 1.52
CA GLY A 280 -14.46 10.05 2.15
C GLY A 280 -14.92 11.37 1.55
N ALA A 281 -15.63 11.34 0.40
CA ALA A 281 -16.19 12.55 -0.20
C ALA A 281 -17.07 13.32 0.82
N PRO A 282 -16.89 14.65 0.94
CA PRO A 282 -17.54 15.47 1.97
C PRO A 282 -19.06 15.59 1.78
N SER A 283 -19.55 15.35 0.57
CA SER A 283 -20.97 15.27 0.23
C SER A 283 -21.18 14.48 -1.07
N GLU A 284 -22.42 14.05 -1.32
CA GLU A 284 -22.82 13.49 -2.62
C GLU A 284 -22.64 14.48 -3.78
N ALA A 285 -22.67 15.79 -3.49
CA ALA A 285 -22.51 16.87 -4.47
C ALA A 285 -21.04 17.23 -4.79
N TRP A 286 -20.09 16.33 -4.51
CA TRP A 286 -18.67 16.48 -4.86
C TRP A 286 -18.41 16.70 -6.36
N PRO A 287 -18.94 15.88 -7.29
CA PRO A 287 -18.64 16.08 -8.71
C PRO A 287 -19.19 17.42 -9.22
N GLU A 288 -20.36 17.88 -8.76
CA GLU A 288 -20.89 19.20 -9.12
C GLU A 288 -20.01 20.34 -8.62
N ALA A 289 -19.47 20.23 -7.40
CA ALA A 289 -18.56 21.23 -6.83
C ALA A 289 -17.24 21.32 -7.63
N VAL A 290 -16.64 20.17 -7.97
CA VAL A 290 -15.42 20.09 -8.79
C VAL A 290 -15.66 20.65 -10.19
N LEU A 291 -16.78 20.30 -10.84
CA LEU A 291 -17.12 20.80 -12.18
C LEU A 291 -17.35 22.32 -12.19
N ALA A 292 -18.07 22.87 -11.22
CA ALA A 292 -18.29 24.31 -11.09
C ALA A 292 -16.98 25.08 -10.85
N ALA A 293 -16.06 24.50 -10.09
CA ALA A 293 -14.75 25.07 -9.81
C ALA A 293 -13.83 25.03 -11.05
N LEU A 294 -13.80 23.93 -11.81
CA LEU A 294 -13.10 23.82 -13.11
C LEU A 294 -13.66 24.81 -14.15
N ASP A 295 -14.99 24.96 -14.22
CA ASP A 295 -15.64 25.95 -15.08
C ASP A 295 -15.21 27.38 -14.72
N THR A 296 -15.11 27.68 -13.43
CA THR A 296 -14.65 28.98 -12.95
C THR A 296 -13.18 29.21 -13.32
N LEU A 297 -12.30 28.23 -13.06
CA LEU A 297 -10.87 28.29 -13.40
C LEU A 297 -10.67 28.53 -14.91
N SER A 298 -11.37 27.78 -15.77
CA SER A 298 -11.33 27.98 -17.22
C SER A 298 -11.85 29.36 -17.66
N GLY A 299 -12.88 29.90 -16.98
CA GLY A 299 -13.42 31.24 -17.23
C GLY A 299 -12.54 32.41 -16.75
N LEU A 300 -11.59 32.15 -15.85
CA LEU A 300 -10.55 33.11 -15.46
C LEU A 300 -9.44 33.19 -16.53
N GLY A 301 -9.12 32.07 -17.18
CA GLY A 301 -8.05 31.97 -18.19
C GLY A 301 -6.65 31.74 -17.61
N GLY A 302 -6.59 31.19 -16.40
CA GLY A 302 -5.37 30.85 -15.68
C GLY A 302 -5.61 30.79 -14.16
N GLY A 303 -4.66 30.26 -13.40
CA GLY A 303 -4.69 30.23 -11.92
C GLY A 303 -4.53 28.83 -11.34
N SER A 304 -4.84 28.66 -10.05
CA SER A 304 -4.92 27.35 -9.39
C SER A 304 -6.23 27.16 -8.63
N LEU A 305 -6.60 25.91 -8.46
CA LEU A 305 -7.73 25.40 -7.71
C LEU A 305 -7.24 24.27 -6.81
N GLU A 306 -7.45 24.40 -5.51
CA GLU A 306 -7.27 23.31 -4.53
C GLU A 306 -8.62 23.05 -3.87
N MET A 307 -8.99 21.79 -3.74
CA MET A 307 -10.14 21.35 -2.96
C MET A 307 -9.68 20.23 -2.02
N ALA A 308 -9.99 20.37 -0.73
CA ALA A 308 -9.74 19.35 0.27
C ALA A 308 -10.98 19.27 1.17
N ASP A 309 -11.71 18.16 1.09
CA ASP A 309 -13.02 18.01 1.73
C ASP A 309 -13.95 19.19 1.34
N SER A 310 -14.55 19.89 2.30
CA SER A 310 -15.41 21.05 2.05
C SER A 310 -14.67 22.35 1.70
N ASP A 311 -13.34 22.41 1.89
CA ASP A 311 -12.58 23.65 1.68
C ASP A 311 -12.15 23.79 0.22
N VAL A 312 -12.50 24.93 -0.39
CA VAL A 312 -12.18 25.27 -1.78
C VAL A 312 -11.29 26.51 -1.78
N ARG A 313 -10.12 26.44 -2.42
CA ARG A 313 -9.22 27.57 -2.63
C ARG A 313 -9.07 27.85 -4.11
N LEU A 314 -9.33 29.09 -4.49
CA LEU A 314 -9.21 29.57 -5.87
C LEU A 314 -8.20 30.72 -5.94
N THR A 315 -7.08 30.49 -6.63
CA THR A 315 -6.06 31.52 -6.87
C THR A 315 -6.16 32.02 -8.29
N GLY A 316 -6.45 33.31 -8.48
CA GLY A 316 -6.55 33.94 -9.80
C GLY A 316 -5.19 34.11 -10.49
N PRO A 317 -5.16 34.34 -11.82
CA PRO A 317 -3.92 34.64 -12.52
C PRO A 317 -3.50 36.09 -12.25
N ALA A 318 -2.19 36.30 -12.09
CA ALA A 318 -1.61 37.64 -11.90
C ALA A 318 -2.00 38.58 -13.06
N GLY A 319 -2.26 39.85 -12.74
CA GLY A 319 -2.67 40.85 -13.73
C GLY A 319 -4.16 40.83 -14.12
N LEU A 320 -4.95 39.87 -13.65
CA LEU A 320 -6.40 39.90 -13.86
C LEU A 320 -7.04 41.10 -13.15
N ALA A 321 -8.03 41.73 -13.78
CA ALA A 321 -8.75 42.86 -13.19
C ALA A 321 -9.51 42.42 -11.92
N PRO A 322 -9.31 43.06 -10.75
CA PRO A 322 -9.91 42.61 -9.49
C PRO A 322 -11.43 42.48 -9.52
N ALA A 323 -12.14 43.35 -10.24
CA ALA A 323 -13.58 43.24 -10.43
C ALA A 323 -13.97 41.94 -11.16
N ARG A 324 -13.29 41.59 -12.26
CA ARG A 324 -13.56 40.33 -13.00
C ARG A 324 -13.26 39.09 -12.17
N PHE A 325 -12.26 39.15 -11.28
CA PHE A 325 -11.99 38.05 -10.35
C PHE A 325 -13.10 37.94 -9.30
N ALA A 326 -13.50 39.05 -8.68
CA ALA A 326 -14.59 39.10 -7.70
C ALA A 326 -15.92 38.58 -8.28
N ASP A 327 -16.31 39.05 -9.47
CA ASP A 327 -17.53 38.59 -10.18
C ASP A 327 -17.54 37.06 -10.38
N ARG A 328 -16.36 36.46 -10.62
CA ARG A 328 -16.21 35.00 -10.83
C ARG A 328 -16.16 34.21 -9.52
N ALA A 329 -15.51 34.75 -8.48
CA ALA A 329 -15.52 34.15 -7.16
C ALA A 329 -16.93 34.16 -6.54
N GLU A 330 -17.69 35.23 -6.71
CA GLU A 330 -19.11 35.32 -6.30
C GLU A 330 -19.98 34.30 -7.05
N ALA A 331 -19.80 34.20 -8.38
CA ALA A 331 -20.49 33.20 -9.19
C ALA A 331 -20.17 31.76 -8.77
N LEU A 332 -18.90 31.44 -8.44
CA LEU A 332 -18.52 30.13 -7.90
C LEU A 332 -19.15 29.89 -6.53
N THR A 333 -19.14 30.89 -5.65
CA THR A 333 -19.76 30.80 -4.30
C THR A 333 -21.25 30.49 -4.41
N ALA A 334 -21.95 31.04 -5.40
CA ALA A 334 -23.35 30.77 -5.67
C ALA A 334 -23.62 29.41 -6.37
N ALA A 335 -22.61 28.81 -6.99
CA ALA A 335 -22.69 27.52 -7.67
C ALA A 335 -22.26 26.34 -6.77
N LEU A 336 -21.40 26.59 -5.77
CA LEU A 336 -20.97 25.59 -4.80
C LEU A 336 -22.14 25.16 -3.88
N PRO A 337 -22.22 23.87 -3.51
CA PRO A 337 -23.21 23.41 -2.54
C PRO A 337 -23.01 24.05 -1.15
N PRO A 338 -24.06 24.18 -0.31
CA PRO A 338 -23.99 24.94 0.95
C PRO A 338 -22.99 24.45 2.02
N ALA A 339 -22.42 23.26 1.83
CA ALA A 339 -21.41 22.69 2.73
C ALA A 339 -19.97 23.14 2.41
N TYR A 340 -19.73 23.78 1.26
CA TYR A 340 -18.38 24.15 0.82
C TYR A 340 -18.03 25.60 1.15
N ALA A 341 -16.77 25.84 1.53
CA ALA A 341 -16.26 27.16 1.87
C ALA A 341 -15.22 27.62 0.82
N LEU A 342 -15.49 28.73 0.12
CA LEU A 342 -14.57 29.30 -0.86
C LEU A 342 -13.64 30.35 -0.23
N THR A 343 -12.33 30.12 -0.34
CA THR A 343 -11.29 31.14 -0.16
C THR A 343 -10.76 31.55 -1.53
N ALA A 344 -11.03 32.78 -1.96
CA ALA A 344 -10.61 33.29 -3.27
C ALA A 344 -9.52 34.36 -3.13
N THR A 345 -8.33 34.09 -3.69
CA THR A 345 -7.17 34.99 -3.62
C THR A 345 -6.77 35.44 -5.01
N LEU A 346 -6.63 36.75 -5.22
CA LEU A 346 -5.99 37.30 -6.42
C LEU A 346 -4.58 37.76 -6.05
N PRO A 347 -3.51 37.10 -6.55
CA PRO A 347 -2.15 37.63 -6.39
C PRO A 347 -2.07 39.03 -7.00
N PRO A 348 -1.27 39.95 -6.41
CA PRO A 348 -1.09 41.27 -6.96
C PRO A 348 -0.62 41.17 -8.42
N PRO A 349 -0.98 42.13 -9.29
CA PRO A 349 -0.46 42.15 -10.65
C PRO A 349 1.07 42.18 -10.59
N ASP A 350 1.72 41.36 -11.42
CA ASP A 350 3.16 41.43 -11.62
C ASP A 350 3.53 42.86 -11.99
N ARG A 351 4.14 43.56 -11.04
CA ARG A 351 4.82 44.80 -11.36
C ARG A 351 5.98 44.39 -12.25
N GLU A 352 6.09 44.98 -13.44
CA GLU A 352 7.34 44.93 -14.19
C GLU A 352 8.47 45.31 -13.22
N ARG A 353 9.31 44.31 -12.90
CA ARG A 353 10.17 44.34 -11.72
C ARG A 353 11.23 45.40 -11.93
N GLY A 354 10.97 46.61 -11.42
CA GLY A 354 11.91 47.72 -11.50
C GLY A 354 13.20 47.34 -10.77
N PRO A 355 14.36 47.90 -11.15
CA PRO A 355 15.68 47.52 -10.60
C PRO A 355 15.90 47.90 -9.12
N ALA A 356 14.83 48.16 -8.36
CA ALA A 356 14.81 48.39 -6.91
C ALA A 356 13.86 47.43 -6.15
N ASP A 357 13.06 46.62 -6.84
CA ASP A 357 12.11 45.63 -6.26
C ASP A 357 12.62 44.17 -6.44
N VAL A 358 13.83 43.96 -6.96
CA VAL A 358 14.53 42.67 -6.87
C VAL A 358 15.05 42.55 -5.44
N GLN A 359 14.39 41.76 -4.60
CA GLN A 359 14.99 41.33 -3.34
C GLN A 359 16.28 40.58 -3.67
N PRO A 360 17.42 40.93 -3.05
CA PRO A 360 18.69 40.28 -3.32
C PRO A 360 18.53 38.77 -3.10
N PRO A 361 19.23 37.95 -3.89
CA PRO A 361 19.13 36.51 -3.78
C PRO A 361 19.55 36.09 -2.37
N GLN A 362 18.73 35.24 -1.75
CA GLN A 362 19.00 34.74 -0.40
C GLN A 362 18.71 33.25 -0.31
N PHE A 363 19.58 32.53 0.37
CA PHE A 363 19.39 31.12 0.71
C PHE A 363 19.70 30.93 2.19
N SER A 364 18.93 30.08 2.88
CA SER A 364 19.18 29.74 4.27
C SER A 364 18.93 28.26 4.51
N ALA A 365 19.71 27.68 5.40
CA ALA A 365 19.48 26.33 5.91
C ALA A 365 19.69 26.30 7.42
N VAL A 366 18.82 25.59 8.14
CA VAL A 366 18.92 25.40 9.59
C VAL A 366 19.00 23.91 9.89
N ARG A 367 20.02 23.50 10.65
CA ARG A 367 20.17 22.17 11.24
C ARG A 367 19.81 22.23 12.73
N SER A 368 18.75 21.54 13.15
CA SER A 368 18.34 21.44 14.55
C SER A 368 19.12 20.37 15.33
N GLU A 369 18.97 20.36 16.66
CA GLU A 369 19.71 19.48 17.58
C GLU A 369 19.41 17.98 17.37
N ASP A 370 18.23 17.66 16.83
CA ASP A 370 17.81 16.32 16.41
C ASP A 370 18.40 15.89 15.05
N GLY A 371 19.15 16.76 14.39
CA GLY A 371 19.78 16.51 13.09
C GLY A 371 18.90 16.81 11.88
N ALA A 372 17.64 17.20 12.06
CA ALA A 372 16.79 17.62 10.94
C ALA A 372 17.33 18.91 10.29
N VAL A 373 17.22 19.00 8.96
CA VAL A 373 17.67 20.14 8.17
C VAL A 373 16.52 20.71 7.37
N ARG A 374 16.33 22.03 7.45
CA ARG A 374 15.34 22.74 6.63
C ARG A 374 16.03 23.79 5.76
N MET A 375 15.79 23.73 4.45
CA MET A 375 16.34 24.63 3.45
C MET A 375 15.27 25.59 2.92
N ARG A 376 15.62 26.85 2.67
CA ARG A 376 14.72 27.92 2.20
C ARG A 376 15.44 28.91 1.29
N GLY A 377 14.68 29.54 0.40
CA GLY A 377 15.16 30.64 -0.44
C GLY A 377 15.51 30.20 -1.87
N ASP A 378 16.29 31.02 -2.56
CA ASP A 378 16.39 30.98 -4.02
C ASP A 378 17.41 29.95 -4.53
N LEU A 379 16.97 29.01 -5.38
CA LEU A 379 17.82 28.08 -6.14
C LEU A 379 17.59 28.22 -7.65
N PHE A 380 18.55 27.80 -8.48
CA PHE A 380 18.35 27.82 -9.94
C PHE A 380 17.29 26.80 -10.36
N ALA A 381 16.36 27.21 -11.22
CA ALA A 381 15.17 26.47 -11.66
C ALA A 381 15.40 25.20 -12.51
N ASP A 382 16.63 24.70 -12.57
CA ASP A 382 17.05 23.54 -13.38
C ASP A 382 17.64 22.43 -12.49
N LYS A 383 18.32 21.43 -13.09
CA LYS A 383 19.06 20.30 -12.48
C LYS A 383 19.97 20.58 -11.27
N LEU A 384 20.16 21.84 -10.89
CA LEU A 384 20.93 22.26 -9.73
C LEU A 384 20.10 22.25 -8.43
N GLN A 385 18.77 22.37 -8.49
CA GLN A 385 17.90 22.13 -7.33
C GLN A 385 18.00 20.67 -6.89
N GLU A 386 17.88 19.73 -7.85
CA GLU A 386 18.12 18.30 -7.64
C GLU A 386 19.50 18.02 -7.02
N GLN A 387 20.55 18.72 -7.47
CA GLN A 387 21.91 18.54 -6.91
C GLN A 387 22.06 19.09 -5.49
N ALA A 388 21.40 20.21 -5.16
CA ALA A 388 21.42 20.77 -3.81
C ALA A 388 20.66 19.87 -2.82
N LEU A 389 19.50 19.34 -3.24
CA LEU A 389 18.71 18.39 -2.46
C LEU A 389 19.48 17.07 -2.26
N VAL A 390 19.97 16.42 -3.32
CA VAL A 390 20.75 15.18 -3.23
C VAL A 390 22.01 15.35 -2.38
N LEU A 391 22.66 16.52 -2.42
CA LEU A 391 23.80 16.82 -1.54
C LEU A 391 23.36 16.95 -0.07
N ALA A 392 22.24 17.62 0.21
CA ALA A 392 21.70 17.73 1.56
C ALA A 392 21.31 16.33 2.10
N GLU A 393 20.56 15.55 1.34
CA GLU A 393 20.18 14.16 1.69
C GLU A 393 21.42 13.29 1.95
N ALA A 394 22.46 13.40 1.13
CA ALA A 394 23.72 12.67 1.31
C ALA A 394 24.53 13.11 2.55
N HIS A 395 24.35 14.34 3.04
CA HIS A 395 25.02 14.86 4.23
C HIS A 395 24.23 14.70 5.53
N PHE A 396 22.90 14.68 5.46
CA PHE A 396 22.02 14.80 6.63
C PHE A 396 21.02 13.65 6.77
N GLY A 397 20.77 12.87 5.71
CA GLY A 397 19.76 11.79 5.65
C GLY A 397 18.57 12.16 4.75
N PHE A 398 17.89 11.15 4.20
CA PHE A 398 16.73 11.37 3.31
C PHE A 398 15.48 11.84 4.08
N ASP A 399 15.16 11.20 5.22
CA ASP A 399 13.96 11.50 6.00
C ASP A 399 14.09 12.75 6.91
N THR A 400 15.26 13.38 6.94
CA THR A 400 15.60 14.49 7.85
C THR A 400 15.65 15.85 7.14
N VAL A 401 15.65 15.87 5.81
CA VAL A 401 15.75 17.09 4.99
C VAL A 401 14.37 17.55 4.53
N VAL A 402 14.05 18.82 4.80
CA VAL A 402 12.84 19.50 4.35
C VAL A 402 13.24 20.63 3.40
N ASP A 403 12.89 20.49 2.12
CA ASP A 403 13.12 21.50 1.10
C ASP A 403 11.91 22.44 0.96
N GLU A 404 12.12 23.72 1.29
CA GLU A 404 11.18 24.84 1.10
C GLU A 404 11.84 25.92 0.21
N THR A 405 12.65 25.51 -0.78
CA THR A 405 13.31 26.42 -1.73
C THR A 405 12.46 26.81 -2.94
N GLU A 406 12.69 28.00 -3.48
CA GLU A 406 11.97 28.55 -4.63
C GLU A 406 12.88 28.63 -5.88
N PRO A 407 12.38 28.20 -7.06
CA PRO A 407 13.15 28.27 -8.30
C PRO A 407 13.22 29.71 -8.85
N ARG A 408 14.43 30.27 -8.94
CA ARG A 408 14.74 31.60 -9.47
C ARG A 408 15.74 31.52 -10.63
N ALA A 409 15.48 32.26 -11.72
CA ALA A 409 16.35 32.29 -12.90
C ALA A 409 17.40 33.44 -12.86
N ASP A 410 17.09 34.53 -12.17
CA ASP A 410 17.92 35.74 -12.03
C ASP A 410 18.90 35.66 -10.83
N LEU A 411 19.73 34.61 -10.79
CA LEU A 411 20.71 34.38 -9.72
C LEU A 411 22.16 34.73 -10.13
N PRO A 412 23.01 35.24 -9.20
CA PRO A 412 24.40 35.61 -9.50
C PRO A 412 25.29 34.44 -9.95
N ALA A 413 26.34 34.77 -10.69
CA ALA A 413 27.37 33.81 -11.05
C ALA A 413 28.03 33.20 -9.79
N GLY A 414 28.13 31.86 -9.75
CA GLY A 414 28.69 31.14 -8.61
C GLY A 414 27.72 30.90 -7.45
N TRP A 415 26.46 31.34 -7.52
CA TRP A 415 25.47 31.12 -6.46
C TRP A 415 25.36 29.65 -6.02
N SER A 416 25.28 28.71 -6.96
CA SER A 416 25.23 27.27 -6.63
C SER A 416 26.47 26.77 -5.90
N ALA A 417 27.66 27.32 -6.21
CA ALA A 417 28.89 26.97 -5.50
C ALA A 417 28.86 27.48 -4.06
N ARG A 418 28.23 28.65 -3.81
CA ARG A 418 27.98 29.15 -2.45
C ARG A 418 27.04 28.23 -1.68
N VAL A 419 25.90 27.85 -2.26
CA VAL A 419 24.94 26.92 -1.64
C VAL A 419 25.59 25.59 -1.28
N VAL A 420 26.27 24.96 -2.25
CA VAL A 420 26.97 23.68 -2.05
C VAL A 420 28.05 23.78 -0.96
N ALA A 421 28.90 24.82 -1.00
CA ALA A 421 29.95 25.01 0.00
C ALA A 421 29.38 25.30 1.40
N GLY A 422 28.28 26.04 1.47
CA GLY A 422 27.55 26.34 2.70
C GLY A 422 26.92 25.10 3.32
N LEU A 423 26.27 24.24 2.53
CA LEU A 423 25.68 22.99 3.01
C LEU A 423 26.75 22.01 3.51
N GLU A 424 27.88 21.87 2.79
CA GLU A 424 29.02 21.07 3.26
C GLU A 424 29.64 21.63 4.56
N ALA A 425 29.65 22.96 4.73
CA ALA A 425 30.10 23.62 5.95
C ALA A 425 29.13 23.37 7.12
N LEU A 426 27.82 23.48 6.89
CA LEU A 426 26.77 23.14 7.86
C LEU A 426 26.85 21.66 8.27
N GLY A 427 27.28 20.78 7.35
CA GLY A 427 27.60 19.37 7.62
C GLY A 427 28.71 19.12 8.66
N ARG A 428 29.53 20.13 9.01
CA ARG A 428 30.54 20.05 10.08
C ARG A 428 30.01 20.42 11.47
N LEU A 429 28.79 20.95 11.53
CA LEU A 429 28.15 21.39 12.78
C LEU A 429 27.13 20.34 13.24
N GLN A 430 27.03 20.13 14.55
CA GLN A 430 26.03 19.25 15.15
C GLN A 430 24.62 19.88 15.04
N HIS A 431 24.54 21.19 15.25
CA HIS A 431 23.38 22.03 14.97
C HIS A 431 23.87 23.45 14.62
N GLY A 432 23.11 24.18 13.82
CA GLY A 432 23.53 25.49 13.34
C GLY A 432 22.65 26.07 12.23
N GLN A 433 23.07 27.22 11.73
CA GLN A 433 22.41 27.95 10.66
C GLN A 433 23.42 28.41 9.63
N LEU A 434 23.00 28.34 8.38
CA LEU A 434 23.64 28.87 7.19
C LEU A 434 22.74 29.98 6.63
N GLU A 435 23.33 31.12 6.32
CA GLU A 435 22.70 32.19 5.54
C GLU A 435 23.64 32.57 4.39
N ILE A 436 23.10 32.73 3.18
CA ILE A 436 23.84 33.09 1.98
C ILE A 436 23.12 34.26 1.34
N THR A 437 23.89 35.30 1.03
CA THR A 437 23.47 36.50 0.29
C THR A 437 24.44 36.73 -0.87
N GLU A 438 24.13 37.70 -1.74
CA GLU A 438 25.03 38.10 -2.83
C GLU A 438 26.39 38.60 -2.30
N ASP A 439 26.39 39.28 -1.14
CA ASP A 439 27.59 39.86 -0.54
C ASP A 439 28.37 38.85 0.34
N GLU A 440 27.69 38.00 1.11
CA GLU A 440 28.32 37.21 2.18
C GLU A 440 27.72 35.80 2.35
N ILE A 441 28.55 34.84 2.76
CA ILE A 441 28.14 33.55 3.35
C ILE A 441 28.37 33.60 4.86
N PHE A 442 27.33 33.38 5.64
CA PHE A 442 27.37 33.31 7.09
C PHE A 442 27.07 31.89 7.57
N VAL A 443 27.94 31.37 8.44
CA VAL A 443 27.76 30.07 9.10
C VAL A 443 27.88 30.25 10.60
N THR A 444 26.87 29.82 11.35
CA THR A 444 26.83 29.86 12.82
C THR A 444 26.36 28.54 13.39
N GLY A 445 26.81 28.20 14.60
CA GLY A 445 26.35 26.99 15.30
C GLY A 445 27.44 26.29 16.10
N THR A 446 27.12 25.09 16.57
CA THR A 446 27.93 24.38 17.57
C THR A 446 28.51 23.09 17.01
N SER A 447 29.74 22.77 17.40
CA SER A 447 30.35 21.47 17.10
C SER A 447 31.04 20.83 18.31
N ALA A 448 31.25 19.52 18.23
CA ALA A 448 32.10 18.76 19.14
C ALA A 448 33.60 18.81 18.73
N SER A 449 33.92 19.22 17.50
CA SER A 449 35.31 19.28 17.02
C SER A 449 35.98 20.60 17.44
N GLU A 450 37.08 20.53 18.19
CA GLU A 450 37.98 21.68 18.44
C GLU A 450 38.54 22.29 17.13
N LYS A 451 38.47 21.56 16.01
CA LYS A 451 38.97 21.98 14.69
C LYS A 451 37.86 22.46 13.74
N VAL A 452 36.62 22.57 14.20
CA VAL A 452 35.47 22.93 13.36
C VAL A 452 35.71 24.18 12.51
N GLU A 453 36.38 25.20 13.05
CA GLU A 453 36.66 26.44 12.32
C GLU A 453 37.62 26.21 11.13
N ASP A 454 38.67 25.41 11.32
CA ASP A 454 39.61 25.05 10.25
C ASP A 454 38.97 24.12 9.22
N GLU A 455 38.12 23.18 9.66
CA GLU A 455 37.38 22.26 8.80
C GLU A 455 36.36 23.02 7.91
N VAL A 456 35.56 23.91 8.49
CA VAL A 456 34.61 24.76 7.76
C VAL A 456 35.33 25.71 6.82
N ARG A 457 36.41 26.36 7.28
CA ARG A 457 37.23 27.25 6.43
C ARG A 457 37.85 26.50 5.24
N ALA A 458 38.31 25.27 5.43
CA ALA A 458 38.87 24.45 4.36
C ALA A 458 37.80 24.02 3.32
N VAL A 459 36.58 23.68 3.76
CA VAL A 459 35.45 23.37 2.86
C VAL A 459 35.09 24.59 2.00
N LEU A 460 34.92 25.76 2.64
CA LEU A 460 34.57 27.00 1.94
C LEU A 460 35.67 27.40 0.93
N ALA A 461 36.95 27.40 1.35
CA ALA A 461 38.07 27.74 0.48
C ALA A 461 38.31 26.74 -0.68
N ALA A 462 37.84 25.49 -0.57
CA ALA A 462 37.98 24.50 -1.64
C ALA A 462 36.96 24.67 -2.78
N ARG A 463 35.88 25.43 -2.56
CA ARG A 463 34.72 25.56 -3.48
C ARG A 463 34.43 26.99 -3.91
N LEU A 464 34.95 27.97 -3.19
CA LEU A 464 34.73 29.39 -3.42
C LEU A 464 36.01 30.08 -3.93
N PRO A 465 35.89 31.19 -4.67
CA PRO A 465 37.05 32.01 -5.00
C PRO A 465 37.61 32.71 -3.75
N ASP A 466 38.91 33.03 -3.77
CA ASP A 466 39.66 33.61 -2.64
C ASP A 466 39.10 34.95 -2.11
N ASP A 467 38.22 35.61 -2.87
CA ASP A 467 37.60 36.91 -2.56
C ASP A 467 36.15 36.82 -2.06
N ALA A 468 35.58 35.62 -1.93
CA ALA A 468 34.25 35.44 -1.34
C ALA A 468 34.22 35.84 0.15
N ALA A 469 33.33 36.75 0.53
CA ALA A 469 33.19 37.14 1.93
C ALA A 469 32.49 36.02 2.73
N THR A 470 33.18 35.53 3.77
CA THR A 470 32.67 34.50 4.68
C THR A 470 32.75 34.97 6.13
N ARG A 471 31.66 34.85 6.88
CA ARG A 471 31.58 35.12 8.32
C ARG A 471 31.25 33.83 9.05
N LEU A 472 31.99 33.54 10.13
CA LEU A 472 31.90 32.31 10.90
C LEU A 472 31.70 32.65 12.38
N GLU A 473 30.61 32.17 12.98
CA GLU A 473 30.31 32.29 14.41
C GLU A 473 30.12 30.87 14.99
N LEU A 474 31.24 30.18 15.15
CA LEU A 474 31.26 28.75 15.50
C LEU A 474 31.65 28.56 16.97
N PHE A 475 30.91 27.69 17.65
CA PHE A 475 31.10 27.38 19.06
C PHE A 475 31.52 25.92 19.24
N VAL A 476 32.45 25.66 20.14
CA VAL A 476 32.80 24.29 20.55
C VAL A 476 32.08 24.00 21.87
N SER A 477 31.25 22.96 21.90
CA SER A 477 30.58 22.53 23.14
C SER A 477 31.37 21.40 23.80
N GLU A 478 31.78 21.63 25.04
CA GLU A 478 32.42 20.60 25.88
C GLU A 478 31.48 19.42 26.14
N ASP A 479 30.17 19.66 26.28
CA ASP A 479 29.19 18.58 26.48
C ASP A 479 29.06 17.68 25.24
N LEU A 480 29.10 18.27 24.03
CA LEU A 480 29.11 17.51 22.78
C LEU A 480 30.45 16.79 22.55
N SER A 481 31.57 17.36 23.00
CA SER A 481 32.87 16.67 22.94
C SER A 481 32.92 15.49 23.91
N VAL A 482 32.29 15.59 25.08
CA VAL A 482 32.10 14.47 26.01
C VAL A 482 31.21 13.39 25.41
N ALA A 483 30.08 13.75 24.78
CA ALA A 483 29.21 12.79 24.09
C ALA A 483 29.96 12.02 22.98
N ASN A 484 30.71 12.72 22.13
CA ASN A 484 31.55 12.08 21.10
C ASN A 484 32.73 11.28 21.70
N SER A 485 33.23 11.63 22.90
CA SER A 485 34.27 10.84 23.59
C SER A 485 33.75 9.52 24.18
N ILE A 486 32.43 9.30 24.17
CA ILE A 486 31.78 8.02 24.52
C ILE A 486 31.56 7.16 23.25
N ALA A 487 32.06 7.60 22.07
CA ALA A 487 32.17 6.73 20.90
C ALA A 487 33.19 5.60 21.16
N LEU A 488 32.67 4.41 21.47
CA LEU A 488 33.45 3.20 21.60
C LEU A 488 33.90 2.72 20.21
N PRO A 489 35.18 2.34 20.03
CA PRO A 489 35.63 1.62 18.83
C PRO A 489 34.77 0.38 18.57
N GLY A 490 34.47 0.11 17.30
CA GLY A 490 33.58 -0.99 16.89
C GLY A 490 34.02 -2.36 17.43
N GLU A 491 35.33 -2.57 17.60
CA GLU A 491 35.91 -3.78 18.19
C GLU A 491 35.52 -3.97 19.66
N LEU A 492 35.52 -2.90 20.46
CA LEU A 492 35.10 -2.95 21.86
C LEU A 492 33.59 -3.12 21.99
N CYS A 493 32.83 -2.56 21.05
CA CYS A 493 31.39 -2.78 20.95
C CYS A 493 31.05 -4.24 20.60
N ALA A 494 31.77 -4.82 19.64
CA ALA A 494 31.63 -6.24 19.26
C ALA A 494 31.95 -7.15 20.46
N GLU A 495 33.06 -6.90 21.17
CA GLU A 495 33.43 -7.63 22.39
C GLU A 495 32.34 -7.49 23.47
N GLN A 496 31.84 -6.28 23.72
CA GLN A 496 30.81 -6.03 24.72
C GLN A 496 29.48 -6.72 24.38
N ILE A 497 29.04 -6.71 23.12
CA ILE A 497 27.82 -7.39 22.66
C ILE A 497 28.00 -8.91 22.75
N SER A 498 29.16 -9.44 22.36
CA SER A 498 29.48 -10.87 22.49
C SER A 498 29.41 -11.32 23.96
N LEU A 499 30.00 -10.56 24.89
CA LEU A 499 29.94 -10.85 26.32
C LEU A 499 28.51 -10.78 26.89
N MET A 500 27.63 -9.92 26.36
CA MET A 500 26.21 -9.92 26.73
C MET A 500 25.50 -11.19 26.27
N LEU A 501 25.77 -11.64 25.04
CA LEU A 501 25.14 -12.82 24.43
C LEU A 501 25.68 -14.16 24.96
N GLU A 502 26.88 -14.18 25.55
CA GLU A 502 27.40 -15.32 26.32
C GLU A 502 26.60 -15.56 27.62
N GLY A 503 26.04 -14.50 28.21
CA GLY A 503 25.21 -14.57 29.42
C GLY A 503 23.72 -14.75 29.12
N ASP A 504 23.16 -13.88 28.27
CA ASP A 504 21.72 -13.75 28.02
C ASP A 504 21.42 -13.83 26.51
N GLN A 505 21.34 -15.04 25.96
CA GLN A 505 21.05 -15.27 24.53
C GLN A 505 19.68 -14.73 24.10
N ILE A 506 19.58 -14.35 22.81
CA ILE A 506 18.32 -13.98 22.17
C ILE A 506 17.54 -15.26 21.83
N LEU A 507 16.40 -15.45 22.50
CA LEU A 507 15.56 -16.64 22.41
C LEU A 507 14.38 -16.42 21.46
N PHE A 508 13.95 -17.50 20.82
CA PHE A 508 12.80 -17.55 19.90
C PHE A 508 11.89 -18.71 20.32
N PRO A 509 10.56 -18.53 20.40
CA PRO A 509 9.65 -19.62 20.72
C PRO A 509 9.70 -20.77 19.68
N PRO A 510 9.38 -22.03 20.06
CA PRO A 510 9.47 -23.17 19.15
C PRO A 510 8.56 -23.04 17.93
N GLY A 511 9.16 -23.00 16.73
CA GLY A 511 8.43 -22.84 15.46
C GLY A 511 8.14 -21.38 15.06
N GLU A 512 8.57 -20.42 15.88
CA GLU A 512 8.36 -18.99 15.67
C GLU A 512 9.66 -18.26 15.28
N THR A 513 9.47 -17.10 14.65
CA THR A 513 10.51 -16.18 14.20
C THR A 513 10.52 -14.88 15.00
N GLY A 514 9.52 -14.65 15.88
CA GLY A 514 9.50 -13.52 16.81
C GLY A 514 10.44 -13.74 17.99
N ILE A 515 11.04 -12.65 18.48
CA ILE A 515 11.90 -12.65 19.67
C ILE A 515 11.04 -12.87 20.92
N SER A 516 11.50 -13.70 21.85
CA SER A 516 10.86 -13.91 23.15
C SER A 516 10.84 -12.62 23.98
N GLU A 517 9.74 -12.34 24.70
CA GLU A 517 9.66 -11.20 25.63
C GLU A 517 10.81 -11.20 26.65
N GLU A 518 11.26 -12.38 27.08
CA GLU A 518 12.38 -12.56 28.01
C GLU A 518 13.72 -12.03 27.46
N SER A 519 13.86 -11.91 26.13
CA SER A 519 15.07 -11.42 25.46
C SER A 519 15.05 -9.92 25.16
N LEU A 520 13.91 -9.24 25.31
CA LEU A 520 13.81 -7.79 25.07
C LEU A 520 14.82 -6.97 25.90
N PRO A 521 15.07 -7.26 27.19
CA PRO A 521 16.11 -6.55 27.97
C PRO A 521 17.54 -6.77 27.47
N SER A 522 17.80 -7.84 26.70
CA SER A 522 19.09 -8.01 26.01
C SER A 522 19.14 -7.16 24.74
N ILE A 523 18.05 -7.10 23.95
CA ILE A 523 17.96 -6.20 22.79
C ILE A 523 18.10 -4.74 23.22
N ASP A 524 17.46 -4.32 24.32
CA ASP A 524 17.58 -2.97 24.89
C ASP A 524 19.04 -2.63 25.22
N ARG A 525 19.76 -3.54 25.90
CA ARG A 525 21.18 -3.36 26.24
C ARG A 525 22.09 -3.32 25.00
N ILE A 526 21.81 -4.15 23.99
CA ILE A 526 22.56 -4.18 22.73
C ILE A 526 22.35 -2.87 21.96
N ALA A 527 21.11 -2.36 21.89
CA ALA A 527 20.82 -1.06 21.28
C ALA A 527 21.58 0.09 21.99
N GLU A 528 21.62 0.07 23.32
CA GLU A 528 22.38 1.05 24.11
C GLU A 528 23.90 0.92 23.98
N VAL A 529 24.43 -0.21 23.52
CA VAL A 529 25.84 -0.32 23.09
C VAL A 529 25.98 0.23 21.68
N LEU A 530 25.19 -0.23 20.70
CA LEU A 530 25.30 0.17 19.30
C LEU A 530 25.17 1.69 19.09
N LYS A 531 24.31 2.38 19.84
CA LYS A 531 24.20 3.86 19.84
C LYS A 531 25.49 4.57 20.26
N LYS A 532 26.39 3.90 20.99
CA LYS A 532 27.70 4.41 21.40
C LYS A 532 28.81 4.03 20.42
N CYS A 533 28.48 3.47 19.26
CA CYS A 533 29.43 2.98 18.25
C CYS A 533 29.15 3.62 16.87
N PRO A 534 29.04 4.96 16.76
CA PRO A 534 28.62 5.62 15.52
C PRO A 534 29.56 5.29 14.35
N GLY A 535 28.99 4.84 13.23
CA GLY A 535 29.71 4.47 12.01
C GLY A 535 30.38 3.09 12.02
N ALA A 536 30.29 2.32 13.11
CA ALA A 536 30.77 0.94 13.14
C ALA A 536 29.76 0.00 12.45
N ARG A 537 30.25 -0.85 11.52
CA ARG A 537 29.43 -1.77 10.71
C ARG A 537 29.33 -3.13 11.37
N PHE A 538 28.11 -3.64 11.60
CA PHE A 538 27.90 -4.96 12.20
C PHE A 538 27.06 -5.88 11.32
N GLU A 539 27.43 -7.16 11.28
CA GLU A 539 26.61 -8.25 10.78
C GLU A 539 25.94 -8.98 11.95
N ILE A 540 24.61 -9.08 11.89
CA ILE A 540 23.75 -9.86 12.78
C ILE A 540 23.66 -11.25 12.19
N GLU A 541 24.37 -12.21 12.79
CA GLU A 541 24.46 -13.57 12.29
C GLU A 541 23.40 -14.47 12.94
N GLY A 542 22.48 -15.01 12.14
CA GLY A 542 21.55 -16.05 12.57
C GLY A 542 22.12 -17.46 12.40
N HIS A 543 22.01 -18.31 13.42
CA HIS A 543 22.48 -19.71 13.38
C HIS A 543 21.41 -20.68 13.90
N THR A 544 21.39 -21.91 13.38
CA THR A 544 20.55 -23.02 13.85
C THR A 544 21.39 -24.22 14.26
N ASP A 545 20.75 -25.19 14.92
CA ASP A 545 21.29 -26.55 15.01
C ASP A 545 21.06 -27.33 13.70
N SER A 546 21.59 -28.56 13.63
CA SER A 546 21.50 -29.43 12.45
C SER A 546 20.22 -30.31 12.40
N GLN A 547 19.12 -29.91 13.06
CA GLN A 547 17.83 -30.59 12.93
C GLN A 547 17.00 -29.90 11.83
N GLY A 548 16.50 -30.69 10.88
CA GLY A 548 15.66 -30.18 9.79
C GLY A 548 16.31 -30.37 8.42
N ARG A 549 15.97 -29.48 7.48
CA ARG A 549 16.60 -29.41 6.16
C ARG A 549 17.45 -28.15 6.10
N GLU A 550 18.64 -28.25 5.52
CA GLU A 550 19.57 -27.13 5.31
C GLU A 550 18.89 -25.86 4.79
N SER A 551 18.02 -25.98 3.76
CA SER A 551 17.28 -24.84 3.20
C SER A 551 16.25 -24.22 4.17
N SER A 552 15.62 -25.03 5.01
CA SER A 552 14.70 -24.55 6.05
C SER A 552 15.46 -23.90 7.20
N ASN A 553 16.63 -24.42 7.55
CA ASN A 553 17.52 -23.89 8.57
C ASN A 553 18.15 -22.56 8.13
N MET A 554 18.53 -22.45 6.85
CA MET A 554 18.96 -21.20 6.23
C MET A 554 17.87 -20.12 6.32
N ALA A 555 16.67 -20.40 5.81
CA ALA A 555 15.55 -19.46 5.87
C ALA A 555 15.17 -19.06 7.32
N LEU A 556 15.12 -20.02 8.24
CA LEU A 556 14.83 -19.76 9.65
C LEU A 556 15.89 -18.86 10.30
N SER A 557 17.17 -19.07 9.98
CA SER A 557 18.26 -18.24 10.49
C SER A 557 18.22 -16.81 9.96
N GLN A 558 17.89 -16.64 8.67
CA GLN A 558 17.76 -15.34 8.02
C GLN A 558 16.64 -14.52 8.68
N THR A 559 15.42 -15.07 8.77
CA THR A 559 14.28 -14.36 9.37
C THR A 559 14.49 -14.02 10.85
N ARG A 560 15.31 -14.80 11.58
CA ARG A 560 15.68 -14.49 12.96
C ARG A 560 16.69 -13.36 13.07
N ALA A 561 17.65 -13.26 12.16
CA ALA A 561 18.55 -12.11 12.09
C ALA A 561 17.78 -10.82 11.71
N GLU A 562 16.86 -10.92 10.75
CA GLU A 562 15.96 -9.83 10.34
C GLU A 562 15.04 -9.36 11.47
N ALA A 563 14.50 -10.29 12.29
CA ALA A 563 13.71 -9.94 13.46
C ALA A 563 14.51 -9.16 14.52
N VAL A 564 15.80 -9.47 14.70
CA VAL A 564 16.71 -8.74 15.58
C VAL A 564 17.04 -7.36 15.00
N LEU A 565 17.28 -7.25 13.69
CA LEU A 565 17.46 -5.97 13.01
C LEU A 565 16.25 -5.05 13.20
N ALA A 566 15.04 -5.56 12.97
CA ALA A 566 13.79 -4.82 13.16
C ALA A 566 13.60 -4.36 14.62
N ALA A 567 13.87 -5.23 15.60
CA ALA A 567 13.77 -4.88 17.02
C ALA A 567 14.82 -3.83 17.45
N LEU A 568 15.97 -3.75 16.79
CA LEU A 568 16.98 -2.69 17.01
C LEU A 568 16.57 -1.36 16.34
N LEU A 569 15.96 -1.41 15.15
CA LEU A 569 15.37 -0.23 14.50
C LEU A 569 14.33 0.44 15.40
N GLU A 570 13.39 -0.33 15.98
CA GLU A 570 12.38 0.18 16.92
C GLU A 570 12.98 0.92 18.13
N ARG A 571 14.25 0.68 18.45
CA ARG A 571 14.98 1.28 19.57
C ARG A 571 15.84 2.49 19.15
N GLY A 572 15.75 2.92 17.90
CA GLY A 572 16.51 4.05 17.36
C GLY A 572 17.99 3.73 17.14
N VAL A 573 18.31 2.52 16.66
CA VAL A 573 19.64 2.19 16.13
C VAL A 573 19.62 2.39 14.61
N ASP A 574 20.64 3.08 14.08
CA ASP A 574 20.79 3.34 12.65
C ASP A 574 21.01 2.02 11.87
N MET A 575 20.16 1.78 10.87
CA MET A 575 20.25 0.59 10.01
C MET A 575 21.32 0.68 8.93
N VAL A 576 21.83 1.87 8.58
CA VAL A 576 22.77 2.07 7.47
C VAL A 576 24.08 1.27 7.67
N PHE A 577 24.38 0.87 8.91
CA PHE A 577 25.56 0.11 9.28
C PHE A 577 25.24 -1.29 9.87
N LEU A 578 24.01 -1.78 9.76
CA LEU A 578 23.59 -3.10 10.26
C LEU A 578 23.13 -4.02 9.12
N TYR A 579 23.68 -5.23 9.08
CA TYR A 579 23.36 -6.26 8.09
C TYR A 579 22.78 -7.50 8.78
N ALA A 580 21.81 -8.19 8.18
CA ALA A 580 21.20 -9.39 8.76
C ALA A 580 21.42 -10.59 7.84
N THR A 581 22.17 -11.60 8.32
CA THR A 581 22.57 -12.76 7.53
C THR A 581 22.28 -14.07 8.27
N GLY A 582 21.51 -14.95 7.64
CA GLY A 582 21.32 -16.33 8.06
C GLY A 582 22.46 -17.23 7.59
N TYR A 583 23.01 -18.02 8.50
CA TYR A 583 24.03 -19.04 8.20
C TYR A 583 23.52 -20.49 8.38
N GLY A 584 22.27 -20.67 8.79
CA GLY A 584 21.67 -21.96 9.08
C GLY A 584 22.53 -22.80 10.04
N GLU A 585 22.74 -24.06 9.68
CA GLU A 585 23.57 -25.00 10.45
C GLU A 585 25.06 -25.00 10.03
N THR A 586 25.47 -24.13 9.10
CA THR A 586 26.78 -24.22 8.42
C THR A 586 27.98 -23.80 9.29
N ARG A 587 27.73 -23.02 10.36
CA ARG A 587 28.75 -22.50 11.30
C ARG A 587 28.46 -22.94 12.76
N PRO A 588 28.54 -24.25 13.07
CA PRO A 588 28.31 -24.76 14.42
C PRO A 588 29.49 -24.44 15.35
N ILE A 589 29.20 -24.08 16.60
CA ILE A 589 30.19 -23.84 17.65
C ILE A 589 30.28 -24.99 18.67
N ALA A 590 29.27 -25.86 18.69
CA ALA A 590 29.19 -27.02 19.58
C ALA A 590 28.68 -28.28 18.85
N ASP A 591 28.82 -29.44 19.49
CA ASP A 591 28.41 -30.74 18.92
C ASP A 591 26.89 -30.89 18.81
N ASN A 592 26.38 -30.92 17.57
CA ASN A 592 24.97 -31.17 17.26
C ASN A 592 24.46 -32.55 17.72
N GLY A 593 25.35 -33.48 18.12
CA GLY A 593 24.96 -34.77 18.71
C GLY A 593 24.27 -34.65 20.08
N THR A 594 24.57 -33.60 20.85
CA THR A 594 24.02 -33.36 22.20
C THR A 594 22.93 -32.28 22.18
N GLU A 595 21.97 -32.30 23.12
CA GLU A 595 20.97 -31.22 23.17
C GLU A 595 21.60 -29.90 23.64
N GLU A 596 22.56 -30.00 24.56
CA GLU A 596 23.34 -28.89 25.08
C GLU A 596 24.16 -28.20 23.98
N GLY A 597 24.71 -28.97 23.03
CA GLY A 597 25.42 -28.43 21.87
C GLY A 597 24.48 -27.87 20.79
N ARG A 598 23.33 -28.51 20.54
CA ARG A 598 22.28 -27.93 19.68
C ARG A 598 21.77 -26.60 20.21
N ALA A 599 21.53 -26.50 21.52
CA ALA A 599 21.14 -25.25 22.16
C ALA A 599 22.16 -24.12 21.92
N GLN A 600 23.46 -24.40 22.04
CA GLN A 600 24.52 -23.44 21.75
C GLN A 600 24.60 -23.04 20.27
N ASN A 601 24.25 -23.95 19.34
CA ASN A 601 24.24 -23.64 17.90
C ASN A 601 23.05 -22.76 17.49
N ARG A 602 21.90 -22.86 18.16
CA ARG A 602 20.71 -22.01 17.99
C ARG A 602 20.90 -20.61 18.60
N ARG A 603 21.77 -19.78 17.99
CA ARG A 603 22.18 -18.47 18.53
C ARG A 603 22.02 -17.33 17.53
N ILE A 604 22.02 -16.11 18.06
CA ILE A 604 22.36 -14.88 17.33
C ILE A 604 23.76 -14.47 17.74
N ALA A 605 24.57 -13.98 16.80
CA ALA A 605 25.87 -13.37 17.07
C ALA A 605 25.97 -12.01 16.36
N PHE A 606 26.92 -11.18 16.78
CA PHE A 606 27.26 -9.92 16.13
C PHE A 606 28.75 -9.95 15.77
N SER A 607 29.08 -9.67 14.52
CA SER A 607 30.46 -9.55 14.05
C SER A 607 30.67 -8.17 13.41
N LEU A 608 31.89 -7.63 13.54
CA LEU A 608 32.24 -6.34 12.96
C LEU A 608 32.63 -6.53 11.49
N ARG A 609 31.96 -5.85 10.56
CA ARG A 609 32.34 -5.84 9.14
C ARG A 609 33.48 -4.84 8.88
N THR A 610 34.38 -5.21 7.98
CA THR A 610 35.45 -4.35 7.49
C THR A 610 35.16 -3.87 6.07
N GLU A 611 35.84 -2.82 5.61
CA GLU A 611 35.67 -2.30 4.23
C GLU A 611 35.94 -3.34 3.13
N GLN A 612 36.64 -4.42 3.46
CA GLN A 612 36.92 -5.53 2.54
C GLN A 612 35.71 -6.47 2.35
N ASP A 613 34.78 -6.50 3.30
CA ASP A 613 33.60 -7.36 3.27
C ASP A 613 32.47 -6.76 2.42
N ASP A 614 32.41 -5.42 2.32
CA ASP A 614 31.37 -4.72 1.54
C ASP A 614 31.61 -4.84 0.02
N ALA A 615 32.85 -5.06 -0.40
CA ALA A 615 33.21 -5.31 -1.79
C ALA A 615 32.67 -6.65 -2.35
N ALA A 616 32.14 -7.54 -1.49
CA ALA A 616 31.53 -8.80 -1.89
C ALA A 616 30.01 -8.70 -2.12
N ASP A 617 29.33 -7.72 -1.52
CA ASP A 617 27.87 -7.56 -1.57
C ASP A 617 27.38 -6.62 -2.68
N VAL A 618 28.28 -5.92 -3.38
CA VAL A 618 27.90 -5.11 -4.54
C VAL A 618 27.55 -6.03 -5.72
N PRO A 619 26.29 -6.06 -6.22
CA PRO A 619 25.97 -6.79 -7.43
C PRO A 619 26.61 -6.06 -8.62
N VAL A 620 27.73 -6.61 -9.12
CA VAL A 620 28.43 -6.07 -10.29
C VAL A 620 27.53 -6.16 -11.51
N SER A 621 26.85 -5.07 -11.84
CA SER A 621 26.04 -4.89 -13.04
C SER A 621 26.92 -4.64 -14.27
N ASP A 622 27.77 -5.61 -14.61
CA ASP A 622 28.63 -5.51 -15.80
C ASP A 622 27.85 -5.86 -17.07
N ALA A 623 27.39 -4.82 -17.79
CA ALA A 623 26.88 -4.94 -19.14
C ALA A 623 28.05 -5.24 -20.10
N GLY A 624 28.34 -6.53 -20.28
CA GLY A 624 29.64 -6.97 -20.78
C GLY A 624 29.95 -6.74 -22.26
N ASP A 625 31.21 -7.00 -22.60
CA ASP A 625 31.70 -7.31 -23.94
C ASP A 625 32.48 -8.65 -23.90
N GLY A 626 32.40 -9.45 -24.96
CA GLY A 626 32.86 -10.84 -24.98
C GLY A 626 33.61 -11.25 -26.25
N SER A 627 34.90 -11.59 -26.11
CA SER A 627 35.77 -12.25 -27.13
C SER A 627 37.20 -12.42 -26.58
N VAL A 628 38.13 -13.32 -26.96
CA VAL A 628 38.24 -14.66 -27.62
C VAL A 628 39.71 -15.15 -27.39
N MET A 629 40.21 -16.40 -27.49
CA MET A 629 39.69 -17.78 -27.66
C MET A 629 40.85 -18.78 -27.38
N ALA A 630 40.57 -19.96 -26.81
CA ALA A 630 41.31 -21.24 -26.99
C ALA A 630 42.81 -21.32 -26.51
N GLU A 631 43.49 -22.48 -26.32
CA GLU A 631 43.20 -23.90 -26.59
C GLU A 631 44.16 -24.89 -25.85
N GLY A 632 43.70 -26.13 -25.53
CA GLY A 632 44.51 -27.37 -25.36
C GLY A 632 45.30 -27.62 -24.05
N ALA A 633 45.38 -28.82 -23.46
CA ALA A 633 44.84 -30.18 -23.74
C ALA A 633 44.77 -30.99 -22.39
N ALA A 634 43.97 -32.06 -22.18
CA ALA A 634 43.88 -33.30 -22.98
C ALA A 634 42.61 -34.17 -22.70
N GLN A 635 42.29 -35.09 -23.65
CA GLN A 635 41.41 -36.30 -23.61
C GLN A 635 40.08 -36.25 -22.78
N ALA A 636 38.83 -36.21 -23.31
CA ALA A 636 38.10 -36.92 -24.39
C ALA A 636 37.49 -38.30 -24.00
N PRO A 637 36.40 -38.82 -24.64
CA PRO A 637 35.47 -38.26 -25.65
C PRO A 637 33.97 -38.34 -25.23
N GLY A 638 32.94 -37.89 -25.98
CA GLY A 638 32.84 -37.22 -27.28
C GLY A 638 31.37 -36.92 -27.71
N ASP A 639 31.24 -36.25 -28.87
CA ASP A 639 30.07 -35.98 -29.74
C ASP A 639 29.04 -34.88 -29.31
N ASP A 640 28.57 -33.96 -30.17
CA ASP A 640 29.00 -33.63 -31.55
C ASP A 640 28.60 -32.19 -32.00
N THR A 641 29.60 -31.39 -32.43
CA THR A 641 29.60 -30.37 -33.51
C THR A 641 28.65 -29.14 -33.62
N VAL A 642 29.33 -28.03 -34.00
CA VAL A 642 28.95 -26.87 -34.87
C VAL A 642 28.74 -25.48 -34.22
N THR A 643 29.48 -24.54 -34.77
CA THR A 643 29.81 -23.17 -34.30
C THR A 643 29.00 -22.07 -35.00
N THR A 644 28.80 -20.93 -34.32
CA THR A 644 28.25 -19.68 -34.86
C THR A 644 29.33 -18.76 -35.48
N ARG A 645 28.93 -17.84 -36.38
CA ARG A 645 29.74 -16.65 -36.70
C ARG A 645 28.85 -15.42 -36.92
N ALA A 646 29.25 -14.29 -36.37
CA ALA A 646 28.46 -13.07 -36.27
C ALA A 646 28.46 -12.18 -37.52
N SER A 647 27.52 -11.23 -37.55
CA SER A 647 27.42 -10.13 -38.53
C SER A 647 28.18 -8.88 -38.05
N ALA A 648 28.58 -8.03 -38.99
CA ALA A 648 28.95 -6.64 -38.73
C ALA A 648 27.71 -5.71 -38.76
N GLY A 649 27.83 -4.49 -38.23
CA GLY A 649 26.81 -3.44 -38.29
C GLY A 649 26.69 -2.75 -39.67
N PRO A 650 25.79 -1.77 -39.82
CA PRO A 650 26.28 -0.37 -39.80
C PRO A 650 25.29 0.69 -39.24
N THR A 651 25.75 1.94 -39.24
CA THR A 651 25.07 3.20 -38.87
C THR A 651 24.00 3.70 -39.90
N PRO A 652 23.18 4.72 -39.56
CA PRO A 652 21.88 5.00 -40.20
C PRO A 652 21.84 6.21 -41.16
N ILE A 653 20.82 6.32 -42.03
CA ILE A 653 20.32 7.62 -42.54
C ILE A 653 18.87 7.63 -43.11
N VAL A 654 18.18 8.77 -42.89
CA VAL A 654 17.04 9.44 -43.60
C VAL A 654 15.63 8.82 -43.69
N GLU A 655 14.67 9.73 -43.52
CA GLU A 655 13.22 9.75 -43.81
C GLU A 655 12.75 9.06 -45.12
N SER A 656 11.49 8.61 -45.16
CA SER A 656 10.39 9.40 -45.78
C SER A 656 9.09 8.60 -45.94
N THR A 657 8.01 9.34 -46.21
CA THR A 657 6.60 8.90 -46.27
C THR A 657 6.24 8.13 -47.55
N THR A 658 5.33 7.16 -47.44
CA THR A 658 4.19 7.00 -48.38
C THR A 658 3.06 6.20 -47.73
N ALA A 659 1.82 6.60 -47.96
CA ALA A 659 0.63 5.80 -47.65
C ALA A 659 0.15 5.08 -48.92
N GLU A 660 -0.35 3.84 -48.80
CA GLU A 660 -1.28 3.27 -49.77
C GLU A 660 -2.26 2.29 -49.09
N THR A 661 -3.46 2.21 -49.64
CA THR A 661 -4.65 1.54 -49.08
C THR A 661 -4.85 0.12 -49.63
N ALA A 662 -5.26 -0.85 -48.79
CA ALA A 662 -6.25 -1.87 -49.17
C ALA A 662 -6.73 -2.74 -47.97
N ASP A 663 -8.03 -2.62 -47.69
CA ASP A 663 -9.04 -3.65 -47.38
C ASP A 663 -8.60 -5.12 -47.10
N GLY A 664 -9.19 -5.77 -46.08
CA GLY A 664 -8.89 -7.17 -45.71
C GLY A 664 -9.40 -7.67 -44.35
N ASP A 665 -10.71 -7.81 -44.20
CA ASP A 665 -11.45 -8.34 -43.03
C ASP A 665 -10.96 -9.69 -42.47
N VAL A 666 -10.61 -9.76 -41.16
CA VAL A 666 -10.88 -10.94 -40.31
C VAL A 666 -11.10 -10.59 -38.81
N ALA A 667 -12.32 -10.81 -38.33
CA ALA A 667 -12.75 -11.18 -36.97
C ALA A 667 -11.86 -10.85 -35.74
N ARG A 668 -12.32 -9.88 -34.92
CA ARG A 668 -12.00 -9.79 -33.49
C ARG A 668 -13.14 -10.39 -32.65
N THR A 669 -12.85 -11.40 -31.83
CA THR A 669 -13.81 -11.89 -30.81
C THR A 669 -13.77 -10.96 -29.60
N ALA A 670 -14.84 -10.20 -29.39
CA ALA A 670 -14.97 -9.31 -28.23
C ALA A 670 -15.25 -10.10 -26.94
N LEU A 671 -14.71 -9.61 -25.82
CA LEU A 671 -15.06 -10.06 -24.48
C LEU A 671 -16.39 -9.39 -24.10
N SER A 672 -17.46 -10.16 -23.90
CA SER A 672 -18.78 -9.60 -23.56
C SER A 672 -18.90 -9.36 -22.05
N VAL A 673 -18.98 -8.09 -21.65
CA VAL A 673 -19.60 -7.70 -20.37
C VAL A 673 -21.11 -7.73 -20.59
N ALA A 674 -21.85 -8.43 -19.72
CA ALA A 674 -23.30 -8.44 -19.71
C ALA A 674 -23.78 -7.78 -18.41
N ASP A 675 -24.44 -6.64 -18.58
CA ASP A 675 -25.21 -5.96 -17.54
C ASP A 675 -26.69 -6.15 -17.90
N GLU A 676 -27.49 -6.71 -16.99
CA GLU A 676 -28.92 -6.98 -17.21
C GLU A 676 -29.77 -6.03 -16.36
N THR A 677 -30.17 -4.92 -16.99
CA THR A 677 -31.29 -4.11 -16.52
C THR A 677 -32.60 -4.86 -16.79
N LEU A 678 -33.35 -5.16 -15.72
CA LEU A 678 -34.71 -5.70 -15.80
C LEU A 678 -35.71 -4.67 -15.30
N ASP A 679 -36.36 -3.98 -16.24
CA ASP A 679 -37.67 -3.37 -16.04
C ASP A 679 -38.75 -4.33 -16.59
N GLY A 680 -39.89 -4.41 -15.90
CA GLY A 680 -40.85 -5.49 -16.06
C GLY A 680 -42.14 -5.24 -15.31
N SER A 681 -42.95 -4.30 -15.80
CA SER A 681 -44.26 -3.94 -15.26
C SER A 681 -45.31 -5.05 -15.49
N GLY A 682 -46.23 -5.20 -14.53
CA GLY A 682 -47.40 -6.08 -14.61
C GLY A 682 -48.42 -5.78 -13.51
N ASP A 683 -49.65 -5.42 -13.92
CA ASP A 683 -50.78 -5.10 -13.05
C ASP A 683 -51.23 -6.26 -12.14
N GLU A 684 -51.66 -5.94 -10.91
CA GLU A 684 -52.91 -6.47 -10.34
C GLU A 684 -53.47 -5.48 -9.28
N ALA A 685 -54.79 -5.50 -9.05
CA ALA A 685 -55.55 -4.41 -8.42
C ALA A 685 -56.24 -4.80 -7.08
N ASP A 686 -56.99 -3.85 -6.52
CA ASP A 686 -57.91 -3.93 -5.35
C ASP A 686 -57.24 -4.02 -3.96
N ALA A 687 -57.72 -3.36 -2.88
CA ALA A 687 -58.77 -2.34 -2.72
C ALA A 687 -58.61 -1.59 -1.36
N ASP A 688 -59.38 -0.50 -1.15
CA ASP A 688 -59.84 0.16 0.10
C ASP A 688 -58.97 0.12 1.40
N GLU A 689 -58.78 1.22 2.15
CA GLU A 689 -59.86 1.89 2.91
C GLU A 689 -59.47 3.33 3.37
N GLN A 690 -60.45 4.07 3.90
CA GLN A 690 -60.42 5.53 4.16
C GLN A 690 -60.15 5.90 5.63
N ALA A 691 -59.50 7.06 5.86
CA ALA A 691 -59.77 8.11 6.89
C ALA A 691 -58.47 8.86 7.22
N ALA A 692 -58.28 10.17 7.03
CA ALA A 692 -59.08 11.34 7.39
C ALA A 692 -59.12 11.61 8.93
N GLY A 693 -58.41 12.65 9.38
CA GLY A 693 -58.47 13.14 10.77
C GLY A 693 -57.38 14.17 11.11
N ALA A 694 -57.69 15.46 10.93
CA ALA A 694 -56.84 16.57 11.37
C ALA A 694 -57.14 16.97 12.83
N GLY A 695 -56.21 17.66 13.51
CA GLY A 695 -56.47 18.31 14.80
C GLY A 695 -55.24 18.94 15.45
N ASP A 696 -55.22 20.29 15.49
CA ASP A 696 -54.30 21.09 16.32
C ASP A 696 -54.41 20.74 17.82
N THR A 697 -53.34 20.96 18.61
CA THR A 697 -53.24 22.09 19.57
C THR A 697 -51.99 22.01 20.45
N ASP A 698 -51.21 23.09 20.48
CA ASP A 698 -50.41 23.54 21.65
C ASP A 698 -51.34 24.34 22.60
N PRO A 699 -51.10 24.42 23.94
CA PRO A 699 -50.06 25.33 24.46
C PRO A 699 -49.42 25.04 25.86
N ASP A 700 -48.30 25.73 26.11
CA ASP A 700 -47.73 26.28 27.37
C ASP A 700 -48.08 25.72 28.77
N GLY A 701 -47.05 25.49 29.61
CA GLY A 701 -47.23 25.32 31.06
C GLY A 701 -45.96 25.08 31.91
N ILE A 702 -45.36 26.15 32.44
CA ILE A 702 -44.23 26.15 33.39
C ILE A 702 -44.63 25.57 34.77
N SER A 703 -43.76 24.80 35.45
CA SER A 703 -43.46 24.94 36.91
C SER A 703 -42.32 24.05 37.43
N ASP A 704 -41.63 24.59 38.45
CA ASP A 704 -40.44 24.15 39.17
C ASP A 704 -40.75 23.18 40.35
N HIS A 705 -39.78 22.38 40.81
CA HIS A 705 -39.62 21.96 42.23
C HIS A 705 -38.32 21.17 42.51
N SER A 706 -37.86 21.25 43.77
CA SER A 706 -36.47 21.04 44.21
C SER A 706 -36.18 19.74 45.01
N GLU A 707 -34.87 19.44 45.10
CA GLU A 707 -34.10 18.83 46.21
C GLU A 707 -34.31 17.35 46.66
N PHE A 708 -33.20 16.60 46.87
CA PHE A 708 -32.62 16.33 48.21
C PHE A 708 -31.37 15.39 48.24
N HIS A 709 -30.38 15.82 49.05
CA HIS A 709 -29.38 15.04 49.84
C HIS A 709 -28.08 14.39 49.31
N ALA A 710 -27.09 14.39 50.23
CA ALA A 710 -25.70 13.92 50.14
C ALA A 710 -25.19 13.46 51.54
N ALA A 711 -24.04 12.78 51.61
CA ALA A 711 -23.19 12.52 52.80
C ALA A 711 -21.75 12.16 52.31
N ALA A 712 -20.64 12.82 52.69
CA ALA A 712 -19.94 12.89 54.01
C ALA A 712 -19.39 11.51 54.47
N GLY A 713 -18.13 11.23 54.84
CA GLY A 713 -16.88 11.92 55.31
C GLY A 713 -16.08 10.86 56.16
N PRO A 714 -14.96 11.10 56.92
CA PRO A 714 -14.13 12.32 57.13
C PRO A 714 -12.56 12.11 57.29
N ASP A 715 -11.82 13.23 57.49
CA ASP A 715 -10.53 13.49 58.24
C ASP A 715 -9.19 12.72 57.96
N ALA A 716 -7.97 13.30 58.13
CA ALA A 716 -7.52 14.41 59.00
C ALA A 716 -6.31 15.29 58.49
N THR A 717 -5.93 16.29 59.31
CA THR A 717 -4.98 17.45 59.21
C THR A 717 -3.45 17.12 59.16
N THR A 718 -2.46 18.00 58.89
CA THR A 718 -2.05 19.38 59.37
C THR A 718 -1.18 20.12 58.31
N ASP A 719 -1.22 21.45 58.03
CA ASP A 719 -1.02 22.72 58.79
C ASP A 719 0.44 23.28 58.81
N GLU A 720 0.71 24.40 58.09
CA GLU A 720 1.39 25.66 58.52
C GLU A 720 1.62 26.65 57.33
N THR A 721 1.81 27.96 57.60
CA THR A 721 1.71 29.14 56.68
C THR A 721 2.61 30.33 57.17
N PRO A 722 2.63 31.59 56.62
CA PRO A 722 2.56 32.20 55.27
C PRO A 722 3.66 33.31 55.02
N ASP A 723 3.30 34.39 54.27
CA ASP A 723 3.85 35.79 54.16
C ASP A 723 4.88 36.10 53.04
N GLU A 724 4.84 37.24 52.28
CA GLU A 724 4.02 38.49 52.25
C GLU A 724 3.70 38.97 50.80
N THR A 725 2.68 39.84 50.63
CA THR A 725 2.48 40.77 49.48
C THR A 725 2.19 42.19 49.98
N PRO A 726 2.53 43.27 49.24
CA PRO A 726 1.52 44.07 48.48
C PRO A 726 2.04 44.55 47.09
N ASP A 727 1.23 44.80 46.04
CA ASP A 727 0.25 45.90 45.81
C ASP A 727 0.86 47.34 45.86
N ALA A 728 0.52 48.32 45.01
CA ALA A 728 -0.32 48.37 43.79
C ALA A 728 -0.14 49.74 43.06
N GLU A 729 -1.07 50.02 42.11
CA GLU A 729 -1.53 51.34 41.60
C GLU A 729 -0.89 51.97 40.35
N ALA A 730 -1.78 52.55 39.54
CA ALA A 730 -1.53 53.33 38.33
C ALA A 730 -2.30 54.66 38.44
N GLU A 731 -1.80 55.76 37.87
CA GLU A 731 -2.58 56.98 37.63
C GLU A 731 -2.10 57.77 36.39
N THR A 732 -2.94 58.70 35.95
CA THR A 732 -2.92 59.45 34.68
C THR A 732 -2.40 60.88 34.83
N GLY A 733 -1.94 61.54 33.73
CA GLY A 733 -2.08 63.01 33.62
C GLY A 733 -1.05 63.83 32.81
N THR A 734 -1.48 64.29 31.61
CA THR A 734 -1.52 65.70 31.14
C THR A 734 -0.27 66.63 31.06
N GLU A 735 -0.13 67.29 29.89
CA GLU A 735 0.52 68.59 29.50
C GLU A 735 1.48 69.31 30.49
N ALA A 736 2.63 69.89 30.09
CA ALA A 736 2.74 71.01 29.13
C ALA A 736 4.22 71.45 28.85
N ASP A 737 4.34 72.49 28.01
CA ASP A 737 5.44 73.47 27.82
C ASP A 737 6.70 73.17 26.97
N ALA A 738 6.94 74.09 26.04
CA ALA A 738 8.19 74.33 25.31
C ALA A 738 9.03 75.44 25.99
N PRO A 739 10.24 75.74 25.49
CA PRO A 739 10.36 77.05 24.80
C PRO A 739 11.27 77.08 23.57
N THR A 740 11.14 78.17 22.81
CA THR A 740 11.92 78.59 21.62
C THR A 740 13.16 79.41 21.98
N ASP A 741 14.15 79.44 21.06
CA ASP A 741 15.07 80.56 20.68
C ASP A 741 16.30 79.97 19.93
N THR A 742 17.02 80.61 18.98
CA THR A 742 17.01 81.96 18.36
C THR A 742 17.76 81.99 17.01
N ASP A 743 17.58 83.08 16.23
CA ASP A 743 18.46 83.72 15.21
C ASP A 743 19.00 82.90 14.01
N GLU A 744 18.87 83.30 12.73
CA GLU A 744 19.03 84.55 11.94
C GLU A 744 20.36 84.65 11.13
N ALA A 745 20.29 85.38 10.01
CA ALA A 745 21.35 85.64 8.99
C ALA A 745 21.84 84.41 8.17
N ALA A 746 21.49 84.15 6.91
CA ALA A 746 21.13 84.97 5.72
C ALA A 746 22.29 85.66 4.99
N HIS A 747 22.68 85.11 3.82
CA HIS A 747 23.07 85.77 2.54
C HIS A 747 23.85 84.79 1.64
N ASP A 748 23.98 84.95 0.32
CA ASP A 748 23.09 85.39 -0.79
C ASP A 748 23.87 85.17 -2.10
N THR A 749 23.19 85.02 -3.24
CA THR A 749 23.71 84.93 -4.63
C THR A 749 24.56 83.68 -4.99
N GLY A 750 24.46 83.13 -6.20
CA GLY A 750 23.66 83.57 -7.35
C GLY A 750 23.49 82.52 -8.45
N ASP A 751 22.51 82.78 -9.31
CA ASP A 751 22.03 81.99 -10.46
C ASP A 751 22.94 82.09 -11.71
N VAL A 752 22.77 81.14 -12.64
CA VAL A 752 22.70 81.26 -14.12
C VAL A 752 23.17 79.95 -14.80
N GLY A 753 22.32 79.38 -15.67
CA GLY A 753 22.52 78.07 -16.31
C GLY A 753 23.29 78.02 -17.67
N PRO A 754 22.67 77.52 -18.76
CA PRO A 754 22.93 76.14 -19.20
C PRO A 754 23.55 75.98 -20.61
N GLY A 755 24.04 74.77 -20.97
CA GLY A 755 24.54 74.47 -22.33
C GLY A 755 24.73 72.97 -22.70
N ARG A 756 23.96 72.50 -23.69
CA ARG A 756 24.17 71.28 -24.52
C ARG A 756 25.02 71.65 -25.78
N PRO A 757 25.31 70.74 -26.76
CA PRO A 757 25.83 69.36 -26.72
C PRO A 757 27.04 69.18 -27.72
N ARG A 758 27.57 67.96 -27.91
CA ARG A 758 28.28 67.54 -29.15
C ARG A 758 28.29 66.01 -29.36
N ALA A 759 28.69 65.56 -30.56
CA ALA A 759 28.24 64.29 -31.17
C ALA A 759 29.32 63.18 -31.34
N ARG A 760 28.86 62.01 -31.81
CA ARG A 760 29.58 60.81 -32.31
C ARG A 760 30.52 61.13 -33.53
N PRO A 761 31.18 60.16 -34.21
CA PRO A 761 31.39 58.70 -33.96
C PRO A 761 32.88 58.25 -34.10
N GLU A 762 33.17 56.95 -33.92
CA GLU A 762 34.06 56.17 -34.82
C GLU A 762 33.89 54.64 -34.64
N ASP A 763 34.32 53.87 -35.64
CA ASP A 763 33.88 52.49 -35.96
C ASP A 763 35.02 51.43 -35.91
N LEU A 764 34.64 50.18 -35.58
CA LEU A 764 35.23 48.90 -36.07
C LEU A 764 36.69 48.51 -35.69
N PRO A 765 37.14 47.25 -35.93
CA PRO A 765 36.43 46.05 -36.41
C PRO A 765 36.55 44.78 -35.52
N ALA A 766 35.82 43.72 -35.91
CA ALA A 766 35.99 42.34 -35.42
C ALA A 766 36.72 41.45 -36.44
N VAL A 767 37.50 40.46 -35.95
CA VAL A 767 38.08 39.25 -36.60
C VAL A 767 38.53 38.35 -35.42
N ASP A 768 38.35 37.03 -35.35
CA ASP A 768 37.65 35.99 -36.14
C ASP A 768 36.96 35.04 -35.14
#